data_AF-A0AAP0D0N3-F1
#
_entry.id   AF-A0AAP0D0N3-F1
#
_cell.length_a   1.000
_cell.length_b   1.000
_cell.length_c   1.000
_cell.angle_alpha   90.00
_cell.angle_beta   90.00
_cell.angle_gamma   90.00
#
_symmetry.space_group_name_H-M   'P 1'
#
loop_
_entity.id
_entity.type
_entity.pdbx_description
1 polymer ?
#
loop_
_entity_poly.entity_id
_entity_poly.type
_entity_poly.pdbx_seq_one_letter_code
_entity_poly.pdbx_strand_id
1 'polypeptide(L)'
;MSVIGFDIGNESCVIAAARRGGVDVLLNDESKNETPVVVSFGEKQRFFGSAGAAFATANPKSTVSQIKRLIGKLYKEVEEDLKLLPFATSEGPRGGILIELEYLKRKWAFTPVEILGMLFKHLKQITEKNVESVVVDCVIGIPSYFTDLQRRMYLDAALIAGLRPLRLMHDGTAIALGYGMYKQADFSKSGPTNVMFIDIGHCDTQVTVAAFEPWKMKILSHSFDQNLGGKDFDEVLFHHLAAEIKKAYKIDVYANARASIRLRASCEKVKKVLSADTHAPLTIDCLMGDTDVRGFVTRKEFENLSSKLLERIIVPCNMALKDAGLSVDKIDTIELVGSASHIPAITRILRKFFKKEPARTLNARECVARGCALRCAMLSPSLIVRDYKIEDSFPYSIEIPSPKGEFMLFPKGSSFPKVTKMELQCNTPFCLPVTYITERDFPAGISHIAGSFEISLSEPSDAEKVDVEFRVKLNNHGIVEIDSAKILEDNNHFARNLYARILIDNSRVLNLSISENLEYASTNEELREAKEKEKKLVQQDIKVEEAQRNTFESFVYDTRSKPSGAYQSYVTDSQKEVTTNNLQKTKDLLYEDNDKESEQDYTQRLNDHKKEVRELQSQVTHMETQLENERRAREAMQEQIREQMKEVMQQQKAEFKRQFDKYTDASATNDELREAKGKEKMLAEQHIKVEETKDQRNTLLYIIYDTRKKLSGAYRRYATDSEKELITNNLQKTEDWLYDDNDDESSEQDYTGKLKDIKKLLEPVENRYKEENAIEKAIKSLQSCIAKYYSHADSLPDDKKEKVKNVCREAEHWLINAISQKHSSSKTLSSDVDRAIYFLESNCESIIRSEPSFPRNEKHVDSKSAREEAAKPLQTCIKKYKLLAELLPVEKKEEVNSLCREAERWHVMAVSQERLSLKTLSPKVNQVIDIVESKCQSIISVKSSFPSDEEPVGSDQMDQTVESDQNDQSLDSNNARTVATKALQAHIAKYRSRAESLPVDMKEKVKVECMTAEQWLSSLSRSYSSPNTLATYINRFIEGFESNCEGIIRSKPSSSTGR
;
A
#
# COMPACT_ATOMS: atom_id res chain seq x y z
N MET A 1 1.73 -0.02 -0.84
CA MET A 1 1.08 0.62 0.32
C MET A 1 2.07 0.66 1.47
N SER A 2 2.17 1.77 2.17
CA SER A 2 2.93 1.87 3.42
C SER A 2 2.25 1.05 4.52
N VAL A 3 3.02 0.40 5.39
CA VAL A 3 2.51 -0.51 6.42
C VAL A 3 2.98 -0.02 7.78
N ILE A 4 2.04 0.57 8.55
CA ILE A 4 2.34 1.47 9.66
C ILE A 4 1.72 0.97 10.97
N GLY A 5 2.50 1.01 12.04
CA GLY A 5 2.05 0.84 13.42
C GLY A 5 2.20 2.15 14.19
N PHE A 6 1.13 2.53 14.91
CA PHE A 6 1.15 3.67 15.83
C PHE A 6 1.00 3.19 17.27
N ASP A 7 1.91 3.61 18.15
CA ASP A 7 1.67 3.65 19.59
C ASP A 7 1.26 5.07 19.98
N ILE A 8 0.15 5.19 20.72
CA ILE A 8 -0.46 6.43 21.15
C ILE A 8 -0.48 6.42 22.69
N GLY A 9 0.61 6.86 23.31
CA GLY A 9 0.73 6.94 24.76
C GLY A 9 -0.02 8.13 25.37
N ASN A 10 0.23 8.38 26.65
CA ASN A 10 -0.26 9.57 27.36
C ASN A 10 0.79 10.71 27.44
N GLU A 11 2.07 10.38 27.25
CA GLU A 11 3.25 11.27 27.32
C GLU A 11 3.87 11.46 25.93
N SER A 12 4.23 10.34 25.28
CA SER A 12 4.75 10.24 23.91
C SER A 12 3.93 9.28 23.03
N CYS A 13 4.00 9.48 21.71
CA CYS A 13 3.62 8.54 20.66
C CYS A 13 4.88 8.02 19.96
N VAL A 14 4.82 6.79 19.44
CA VAL A 14 5.89 6.18 18.62
C VAL A 14 5.30 5.65 17.32
N ILE A 15 6.01 5.84 16.21
CA ILE A 15 5.59 5.40 14.87
C ILE A 15 6.57 4.35 14.38
N ALA A 16 6.09 3.23 13.85
CA ALA A 16 6.93 2.23 13.21
C ALA A 16 6.38 1.84 11.83
N ALA A 17 7.28 1.47 10.91
CA ALA A 17 6.94 1.03 9.56
C ALA A 17 7.60 -0.31 9.21
N ALA A 18 6.83 -1.21 8.62
CA ALA A 18 7.38 -2.45 8.05
C ALA A 18 7.98 -2.17 6.67
N ARG A 19 9.31 -2.32 6.53
CA ARG A 19 10.05 -2.10 5.28
C ARG A 19 11.32 -2.94 5.24
N ARG A 20 11.85 -3.21 4.03
CA ARG A 20 13.13 -3.92 3.80
C ARG A 20 13.28 -5.28 4.53
N GLY A 21 12.17 -5.98 4.78
CA GLY A 21 12.15 -7.26 5.50
C GLY A 21 12.20 -7.16 7.03
N GLY A 22 12.13 -5.94 7.59
CA GLY A 22 12.09 -5.69 9.03
C GLY A 22 11.05 -4.65 9.43
N VAL A 23 11.17 -4.14 10.66
CA VAL A 23 10.35 -3.03 11.18
C VAL A 23 11.24 -1.99 11.83
N ASP A 24 11.24 -0.81 11.23
CA ASP A 24 11.97 0.37 11.66
C ASP A 24 11.04 1.31 12.44
N VAL A 25 11.60 2.03 13.41
CA VAL A 25 10.93 3.16 14.08
C VAL A 25 11.22 4.43 13.28
N LEU A 26 10.21 5.27 13.09
CA LEU A 26 10.32 6.51 12.31
C LEU A 26 10.68 7.68 13.22
N LEU A 27 11.42 8.65 12.67
CA LEU A 27 11.87 9.82 13.40
C LEU A 27 10.91 10.99 13.19
N ASN A 28 10.69 11.79 14.24
CA ASN A 28 10.03 13.08 14.10
C ASN A 28 10.99 14.17 13.58
N ASP A 29 10.47 15.38 13.42
CA ASP A 29 11.20 16.53 12.87
C ASP A 29 12.43 16.97 13.69
N GLU A 30 12.56 16.51 14.95
CA GLU A 30 13.75 16.70 15.79
C GLU A 30 14.70 15.49 15.79
N SER A 31 14.53 14.54 14.87
CA SER A 31 15.27 13.27 14.80
C SER A 31 15.12 12.38 16.06
N LYS A 32 13.95 12.40 16.71
CA LYS A 32 13.64 11.55 17.88
C LYS A 32 12.63 10.45 17.54
N ASN A 33 12.79 9.28 18.17
CA ASN A 33 11.88 8.13 18.05
C ASN A 33 10.50 8.37 18.69
N GLU A 34 10.40 9.38 19.58
CA GLU A 34 9.21 9.68 20.38
C GLU A 34 8.70 11.11 20.10
N THR A 35 7.39 11.23 19.86
CA THR A 35 6.70 12.51 19.62
C THR A 35 5.74 12.81 20.76
N PRO A 36 5.92 13.90 21.53
CA PRO A 36 5.03 14.25 22.64
C PRO A 36 3.52 14.34 22.29
N VAL A 37 2.67 13.83 23.17
CA VAL A 37 1.19 13.79 23.01
C VAL A 37 0.58 15.13 23.41
N VAL A 38 0.78 16.15 22.56
CA VAL A 38 0.41 17.54 22.83
C VAL A 38 -0.03 18.29 21.57
N VAL A 39 -1.04 19.14 21.73
CA VAL A 39 -1.51 20.10 20.73
C VAL A 39 -1.60 21.48 21.40
N SER A 40 -0.73 22.40 20.99
CA SER A 40 -0.70 23.79 21.46
C SER A 40 -1.19 24.73 20.37
N PHE A 41 -2.14 25.60 20.68
CA PHE A 41 -2.69 26.58 19.76
C PHE A 41 -2.00 27.93 20.01
N GLY A 42 -1.19 28.39 19.06
CA GLY A 42 -0.59 29.73 19.05
C GLY A 42 -1.53 30.76 18.42
N GLU A 43 -1.02 31.94 18.10
CA GLU A 43 -1.87 33.00 17.53
C GLU A 43 -2.25 32.73 16.07
N LYS A 44 -1.29 32.27 15.25
CA LYS A 44 -1.45 32.05 13.80
C LYS A 44 -1.55 30.57 13.37
N GLN A 45 -1.04 29.65 14.21
CA GLN A 45 -0.88 28.23 13.88
C GLN A 45 -1.01 27.31 15.10
N ARG A 46 -1.13 26.01 14.82
CA ARG A 46 -1.03 24.93 15.82
C ARG A 46 0.41 24.41 15.89
N PHE A 47 0.83 23.98 17.08
CA PHE A 47 2.12 23.36 17.35
C PHE A 47 1.89 21.96 17.95
N PHE A 48 2.64 20.99 17.45
CA PHE A 48 2.51 19.57 17.81
C PHE A 48 3.84 19.01 18.30
N GLY A 49 3.82 17.82 18.91
CA GLY A 49 5.04 17.12 19.30
C GLY A 49 5.95 17.96 20.20
N SER A 50 7.25 17.96 19.92
CA SER A 50 8.22 18.74 20.71
C SER A 50 7.98 20.24 20.67
N ALA A 51 7.55 20.80 19.53
CA ALA A 51 7.22 22.23 19.44
C ALA A 51 6.03 22.55 20.36
N GLY A 52 4.96 21.73 20.32
CA GLY A 52 3.83 21.86 21.23
C GLY A 52 4.23 21.73 22.71
N ALA A 53 5.17 20.82 23.02
CA ALA A 53 5.68 20.64 24.38
C ALA A 53 6.52 21.85 24.87
N ALA A 54 7.29 22.48 23.99
CA ALA A 54 8.01 23.72 24.31
C ALA A 54 7.05 24.89 24.57
N PHE A 55 6.01 25.05 23.73
CA PHE A 55 4.99 26.09 23.92
C PHE A 55 4.10 25.88 25.16
N ALA A 56 3.91 24.64 25.62
CA ALA A 56 3.05 24.29 26.76
C ALA A 56 3.33 25.08 28.05
N THR A 57 4.59 25.45 28.32
CA THR A 57 4.98 26.23 29.50
C THR A 57 4.74 27.73 29.33
N ALA A 58 4.65 28.23 28.09
CA ALA A 58 4.38 29.63 27.77
C ALA A 58 2.88 29.90 27.63
N ASN A 59 2.15 29.05 26.90
CA ASN A 59 0.70 29.16 26.70
C ASN A 59 -0.04 27.90 27.22
N PRO A 60 -0.16 27.71 28.54
CA PRO A 60 -0.85 26.55 29.10
C PRO A 60 -2.37 26.57 28.86
N LYS A 61 -2.97 27.76 28.68
CA LYS A 61 -4.42 27.93 28.47
C LYS A 61 -4.90 27.49 27.09
N SER A 62 -4.02 27.47 26.09
CA SER A 62 -4.33 26.94 24.76
C SER A 62 -3.52 25.67 24.44
N THR A 63 -3.06 24.93 25.45
CA THR A 63 -2.32 23.66 25.24
C THR A 63 -3.06 22.46 25.83
N VAL A 64 -3.39 21.50 24.96
CA VAL A 64 -4.05 20.24 25.33
C VAL A 64 -3.02 19.10 25.32
N SER A 65 -3.00 18.29 26.38
CA SER A 65 -2.16 17.10 26.51
C SER A 65 -2.92 15.99 27.26
N GLN A 66 -2.35 14.77 27.33
CA GLN A 66 -3.00 13.60 27.96
C GLN A 66 -4.40 13.28 27.41
N ILE A 67 -4.67 13.64 26.14
CA ILE A 67 -6.00 13.59 25.51
C ILE A 67 -6.66 12.21 25.58
N LYS A 68 -5.83 11.15 25.59
CA LYS A 68 -6.20 9.74 25.78
C LYS A 68 -7.01 9.48 27.07
N ARG A 69 -6.89 10.31 28.12
CA ARG A 69 -7.72 10.23 29.35
C ARG A 69 -9.13 10.81 29.19
N LEU A 70 -9.36 11.71 28.23
CA LEU A 70 -10.64 12.41 28.02
C LEU A 70 -11.54 11.71 26.98
N ILE A 71 -10.99 10.79 26.19
CA ILE A 71 -11.76 10.00 25.21
C ILE A 71 -12.72 9.04 25.93
N GLY A 72 -13.99 9.05 25.54
CA GLY A 72 -15.05 8.19 26.10
C GLY A 72 -15.42 8.52 27.55
N LYS A 73 -15.18 9.74 28.01
CA LYS A 73 -15.64 10.26 29.30
C LYS A 73 -16.78 11.26 29.11
N LEU A 74 -17.81 11.17 29.94
CA LEU A 74 -18.86 12.19 30.01
C LEU A 74 -18.41 13.33 30.93
N TYR A 75 -18.80 14.57 30.61
CA TYR A 75 -18.40 15.77 31.36
C TYR A 75 -18.70 15.63 32.87
N LYS A 76 -19.89 15.14 33.21
CA LYS A 76 -20.34 14.93 34.60
C LYS A 76 -19.63 13.78 35.34
N GLU A 77 -18.99 12.84 34.64
CA GLU A 77 -18.20 11.76 35.29
C GLU A 77 -16.84 12.26 35.80
N VAL A 78 -16.32 13.34 35.21
CA VAL A 78 -14.93 13.82 35.43
C VAL A 78 -14.83 15.30 35.78
N GLU A 79 -15.93 15.97 36.14
CA GLU A 79 -15.99 17.44 36.33
C GLU A 79 -14.91 18.00 37.27
N GLU A 80 -14.60 17.28 38.37
CA GLU A 80 -13.52 17.66 39.29
C GLU A 80 -12.11 17.46 38.70
N ASP A 81 -11.90 16.42 37.88
CA ASP A 81 -10.65 16.20 37.14
C ASP A 81 -10.46 17.30 36.06
N LEU A 82 -11.55 17.77 35.45
CA LEU A 82 -11.54 18.86 34.45
C LEU A 82 -11.20 20.22 35.06
N LYS A 83 -11.69 20.53 36.27
CA LYS A 83 -11.37 21.76 37.01
C LYS A 83 -9.88 21.94 37.34
N LEU A 84 -9.08 20.87 37.24
CA LEU A 84 -7.62 20.88 37.43
C LEU A 84 -6.84 21.13 36.14
N LEU A 85 -7.50 21.19 34.98
CA LEU A 85 -6.86 21.45 33.68
C LEU A 85 -6.59 22.97 33.50
N PRO A 86 -5.54 23.35 32.74
CA PRO A 86 -5.17 24.75 32.56
C PRO A 86 -6.07 25.52 31.57
N PHE A 87 -6.99 24.84 30.89
CA PHE A 87 -7.91 25.35 29.88
C PHE A 87 -9.37 25.19 30.32
N ALA A 88 -10.28 25.95 29.73
CA ALA A 88 -11.70 25.87 30.05
C ALA A 88 -12.35 24.64 29.38
N THR A 89 -13.41 24.12 30.00
CA THR A 89 -14.19 22.99 29.48
C THR A 89 -15.67 23.17 29.76
N SER A 90 -16.53 22.64 28.90
CA SER A 90 -17.99 22.68 29.04
C SER A 90 -18.64 21.36 28.62
N GLU A 91 -19.90 21.15 29.00
CA GLU A 91 -20.68 19.99 28.59
C GLU A 91 -21.16 20.14 27.13
N GLY A 92 -20.83 19.16 26.30
CA GLY A 92 -21.15 19.11 24.88
C GLY A 92 -22.34 18.22 24.54
N PRO A 93 -22.56 17.98 23.23
CA PRO A 93 -23.58 17.03 22.75
C PRO A 93 -23.49 15.68 23.46
N ARG A 94 -24.65 15.12 23.83
CA ARG A 94 -24.79 13.83 24.55
C ARG A 94 -24.01 13.74 25.88
N GLY A 95 -23.68 14.87 26.50
CA GLY A 95 -22.93 14.91 27.75
C GLY A 95 -21.43 14.68 27.59
N GLY A 96 -20.91 14.71 26.36
CA GLY A 96 -19.47 14.66 26.09
C GLY A 96 -18.74 15.92 26.59
N ILE A 97 -17.41 15.92 26.49
CA ILE A 97 -16.56 17.05 26.89
C ILE A 97 -16.33 17.97 25.70
N LEU A 98 -16.45 19.28 25.90
CA LEU A 98 -15.88 20.32 25.03
C LEU A 98 -14.69 20.97 25.74
N ILE A 99 -13.64 21.24 24.96
CA ILE A 99 -12.43 21.98 25.34
C ILE A 99 -12.54 23.36 24.71
N GLU A 100 -12.52 24.40 25.54
CA GLU A 100 -12.65 25.80 25.12
C GLU A 100 -11.30 26.52 25.17
N LEU A 101 -10.90 27.10 24.03
CA LEU A 101 -9.64 27.85 23.90
C LEU A 101 -9.76 29.00 22.89
N GLU A 102 -8.81 29.93 22.92
CA GLU A 102 -8.69 30.98 21.91
C GLU A 102 -7.62 30.62 20.87
N TYR A 103 -7.96 30.81 19.59
CA TYR A 103 -7.12 30.53 18.43
C TYR A 103 -7.53 31.41 17.24
N LEU A 104 -6.58 31.99 16.50
CA LEU A 104 -6.83 32.95 15.41
C LEU A 104 -7.71 34.15 15.85
N LYS A 105 -7.45 34.70 17.05
CA LYS A 105 -8.17 35.83 17.65
C LYS A 105 -9.70 35.56 17.77
N ARG A 106 -10.10 34.29 17.95
CA ARG A 106 -11.48 33.80 18.08
C ARG A 106 -11.56 32.66 19.11
N LYS A 107 -12.72 32.51 19.77
CA LYS A 107 -12.99 31.34 20.62
C LYS A 107 -13.33 30.10 19.78
N TRP A 108 -12.84 28.95 20.21
CA TRP A 108 -13.13 27.64 19.64
C TRP A 108 -13.56 26.67 20.73
N ALA A 109 -14.50 25.78 20.39
CA ALA A 109 -14.78 24.57 21.12
C ALA A 109 -14.33 23.36 20.29
N PHE A 110 -13.67 22.39 20.93
CA PHE A 110 -13.26 21.12 20.34
C PHE A 110 -13.60 19.96 21.26
N THR A 111 -14.14 18.88 20.71
CA THR A 111 -14.23 17.58 21.38
C THR A 111 -12.83 16.95 21.54
N PRO A 112 -12.63 16.05 22.52
CA PRO A 112 -11.42 15.23 22.59
C PRO A 112 -11.11 14.43 21.31
N VAL A 113 -12.14 14.02 20.56
CA VAL A 113 -12.03 13.29 19.29
C VAL A 113 -11.40 14.17 18.21
N GLU A 114 -11.82 15.42 18.08
CA GLU A 114 -11.20 16.38 17.16
C GLU A 114 -9.72 16.61 17.49
N ILE A 115 -9.39 16.88 18.76
CA ILE A 115 -8.00 17.09 19.20
C ILE A 115 -7.12 15.86 18.90
N LEU A 116 -7.63 14.65 19.16
CA LEU A 116 -6.94 13.40 18.80
C LEU A 116 -6.80 13.26 17.28
N GLY A 117 -7.80 13.67 16.51
CA GLY A 117 -7.74 13.75 15.04
C GLY A 117 -6.65 14.70 14.54
N MET A 118 -6.44 15.85 15.20
CA MET A 118 -5.32 16.77 14.88
C MET A 118 -3.97 16.08 15.11
N LEU A 119 -3.82 15.38 16.24
CA LEU A 119 -2.60 14.64 16.56
C LEU A 119 -2.35 13.51 15.55
N PHE A 120 -3.37 12.72 15.23
CA PHE A 120 -3.28 11.67 14.20
C PHE A 120 -2.96 12.24 12.81
N LYS A 121 -3.48 13.43 12.48
CA LYS A 121 -3.15 14.14 11.23
C LYS A 121 -1.67 14.52 11.19
N HIS A 122 -1.10 15.00 12.30
CA HIS A 122 0.33 15.30 12.41
C HIS A 122 1.20 14.03 12.38
N LEU A 123 0.86 12.97 13.13
CA LEU A 123 1.58 11.69 13.07
C LEU A 123 1.57 11.09 11.67
N LYS A 124 0.44 11.20 10.95
CA LYS A 124 0.34 10.86 9.53
C LYS A 124 1.32 11.68 8.69
N GLN A 125 1.41 13.01 8.85
CA GLN A 125 2.37 13.85 8.13
C GLN A 125 3.84 13.45 8.39
N ILE A 126 4.22 13.17 9.64
CA ILE A 126 5.56 12.64 9.97
C ILE A 126 5.81 11.32 9.21
N THR A 127 4.81 10.43 9.18
CA THR A 127 4.91 9.13 8.52
C THR A 127 5.05 9.28 7.00
N GLU A 128 4.24 10.12 6.37
CA GLU A 128 4.27 10.39 4.93
C GLU A 128 5.62 11.02 4.51
N LYS A 129 6.19 11.90 5.34
CA LYS A 129 7.54 12.48 5.19
C LYS A 129 8.67 11.46 5.35
N ASN A 130 8.55 10.50 6.26
CA ASN A 130 9.56 9.45 6.51
C ASN A 130 9.53 8.27 5.52
N VAL A 131 8.42 8.08 4.81
CA VAL A 131 8.19 6.94 3.91
C VAL A 131 8.01 7.37 2.45
N GLU A 132 8.02 8.68 2.18
CA GLU A 132 7.90 9.30 0.84
C GLU A 132 6.67 8.80 0.05
N SER A 133 5.60 8.45 0.77
CA SER A 133 4.42 7.82 0.21
C SER A 133 3.18 8.02 1.07
N VAL A 134 2.01 8.12 0.44
CA VAL A 134 0.72 8.40 1.10
C VAL A 134 0.34 7.27 2.07
N VAL A 135 -0.03 7.65 3.29
CA VAL A 135 -0.37 6.72 4.38
C VAL A 135 -1.88 6.71 4.57
N VAL A 136 -2.51 5.55 4.38
CA VAL A 136 -3.94 5.36 4.64
C VAL A 136 -4.13 4.26 5.67
N ASP A 137 -3.64 3.05 5.36
CA ASP A 137 -3.80 1.88 6.20
C ASP A 137 -2.77 1.82 7.33
N CYS A 138 -3.23 1.46 8.53
CA CYS A 138 -2.41 1.37 9.74
C CYS A 138 -2.99 0.40 10.77
N VAL A 139 -2.23 0.09 11.81
CA VAL A 139 -2.71 -0.51 13.06
C VAL A 139 -2.37 0.42 14.22
N ILE A 140 -3.31 0.66 15.12
CA ILE A 140 -3.14 1.57 16.27
C ILE A 140 -3.18 0.77 17.57
N GLY A 141 -2.18 0.99 18.42
CA GLY A 141 -2.11 0.50 19.79
C GLY A 141 -3.13 1.21 20.68
N ILE A 142 -3.88 0.44 21.45
CA ILE A 142 -4.82 0.92 22.45
C ILE A 142 -4.71 0.09 23.73
N PRO A 143 -5.03 0.65 24.91
CA PRO A 143 -5.07 -0.12 26.13
C PRO A 143 -6.04 -1.29 26.03
N SER A 144 -5.66 -2.41 26.65
CA SER A 144 -6.51 -3.58 26.85
C SER A 144 -7.91 -3.17 27.30
N TYR A 145 -7.96 -2.32 28.33
CA TYR A 145 -9.16 -1.85 29.01
C TYR A 145 -10.08 -0.86 28.26
N PHE A 146 -9.76 -0.43 27.04
CA PHE A 146 -10.64 0.50 26.32
C PHE A 146 -12.05 -0.06 26.10
N THR A 147 -13.08 0.75 26.38
CA THR A 147 -14.49 0.43 26.15
C THR A 147 -14.87 0.51 24.66
N ASP A 148 -16.05 0.03 24.30
CA ASP A 148 -16.59 0.06 22.94
C ASP A 148 -16.65 1.50 22.38
N LEU A 149 -17.21 2.43 23.17
CA LEU A 149 -17.22 3.86 22.89
C LEU A 149 -15.81 4.44 22.68
N GLN A 150 -14.85 4.10 23.55
CA GLN A 150 -13.46 4.57 23.39
C GLN A 150 -12.80 4.04 22.12
N ARG A 151 -13.11 2.80 21.71
CA ARG A 151 -12.64 2.21 20.45
C ARG A 151 -13.26 2.93 19.25
N ARG A 152 -14.57 3.21 19.26
CA ARG A 152 -15.26 4.01 18.22
C ARG A 152 -14.65 5.41 18.09
N MET A 153 -14.51 6.13 19.19
CA MET A 153 -13.91 7.47 19.21
C MET A 153 -12.45 7.50 18.72
N TYR A 154 -11.69 6.40 18.84
CA TYR A 154 -10.37 6.25 18.21
C TYR A 154 -10.44 6.02 16.69
N LEU A 155 -11.45 5.30 16.19
CA LEU A 155 -11.71 5.17 14.76
C LEU A 155 -12.20 6.50 14.15
N ASP A 156 -13.05 7.24 14.87
CA ASP A 156 -13.55 8.57 14.51
C ASP A 156 -12.39 9.57 14.32
N ALA A 157 -11.49 9.65 15.31
CA ALA A 157 -10.29 10.48 15.23
C ALA A 157 -9.39 10.09 14.05
N ALA A 158 -9.25 8.79 13.75
CA ALA A 158 -8.51 8.32 12.58
C ALA A 158 -9.19 8.71 11.26
N LEU A 159 -10.52 8.65 11.19
CA LEU A 159 -11.31 9.03 10.02
C LEU A 159 -11.22 10.54 9.73
N ILE A 160 -11.18 11.37 10.77
CA ILE A 160 -10.92 12.82 10.69
C ILE A 160 -9.53 13.07 10.09
N ALA A 161 -8.48 12.42 10.62
CA ALA A 161 -7.11 12.52 10.11
C ALA A 161 -6.94 11.97 8.66
N GLY A 162 -7.88 11.15 8.19
CA GLY A 162 -7.78 10.46 6.91
C GLY A 162 -6.87 9.24 6.95
N LEU A 163 -6.90 8.51 8.08
CA LEU A 163 -6.34 7.17 8.28
C LEU A 163 -7.48 6.13 8.28
N ARG A 164 -7.15 4.88 7.95
CA ARG A 164 -8.03 3.71 8.04
C ARG A 164 -7.35 2.65 8.91
N PRO A 165 -7.69 2.53 10.20
CA PRO A 165 -7.14 1.48 11.05
C PRO A 165 -7.65 0.12 10.58
N LEU A 166 -6.76 -0.76 10.11
CA LEU A 166 -7.06 -2.16 9.79
C LEU A 166 -7.36 -2.98 11.05
N ARG A 167 -6.81 -2.53 12.19
CA ARG A 167 -7.07 -3.07 13.52
C ARG A 167 -6.78 -2.02 14.59
N LEU A 168 -7.61 -1.98 15.63
CA LEU A 168 -7.18 -1.48 16.95
C LEU A 168 -6.65 -2.68 17.74
N MET A 169 -5.41 -2.61 18.18
CA MET A 169 -4.69 -3.73 18.80
C MET A 169 -4.37 -3.40 20.25
N HIS A 170 -4.59 -4.35 21.16
CA HIS A 170 -4.25 -4.14 22.56
C HIS A 170 -2.73 -4.00 22.73
N ASP A 171 -2.27 -3.00 23.49
CA ASP A 171 -0.85 -2.67 23.70
C ASP A 171 -0.03 -3.92 24.10
N GLY A 172 -0.52 -4.65 25.12
CA GLY A 172 0.08 -5.91 25.58
C GLY A 172 0.13 -7.03 24.53
N THR A 173 -0.83 -7.09 23.61
CA THR A 173 -0.81 -8.05 22.49
C THR A 173 0.20 -7.61 21.42
N ALA A 174 0.36 -6.30 21.18
CA ALA A 174 1.38 -5.80 20.26
C ALA A 174 2.80 -6.10 20.79
N ILE A 175 3.03 -5.86 22.09
CA ILE A 175 4.24 -6.25 22.82
C ILE A 175 4.50 -7.76 22.67
N ALA A 176 3.49 -8.60 22.93
CA ALA A 176 3.59 -10.05 22.83
C ALA A 176 3.84 -10.54 21.39
N LEU A 177 3.27 -9.91 20.37
CA LEU A 177 3.56 -10.22 18.96
C LEU A 177 5.01 -9.90 18.58
N GLY A 178 5.49 -8.71 18.99
CA GLY A 178 6.88 -8.32 18.81
C GLY A 178 7.84 -9.31 19.46
N TYR A 179 7.55 -9.73 20.69
CA TYR A 179 8.32 -10.75 21.41
C TYR A 179 8.34 -12.10 20.67
N GLY A 180 7.15 -12.64 20.38
CA GLY A 180 6.99 -13.98 19.84
C GLY A 180 7.63 -14.19 18.48
N MET A 181 7.50 -13.22 17.56
CA MET A 181 8.00 -13.37 16.20
C MET A 181 9.54 -13.28 16.10
N TYR A 182 10.23 -12.64 17.05
CA TYR A 182 11.70 -12.64 17.10
C TYR A 182 12.30 -13.81 17.91
N LYS A 183 11.53 -14.45 18.81
CA LYS A 183 12.02 -15.56 19.68
C LYS A 183 11.48 -16.96 19.31
N GLN A 184 11.00 -17.16 18.08
CA GLN A 184 10.43 -18.43 17.61
C GLN A 184 11.33 -19.67 17.81
N ALA A 185 12.65 -19.49 17.83
CA ALA A 185 13.63 -20.56 18.05
C ALA A 185 13.82 -20.93 19.53
N ASP A 186 13.45 -20.05 20.46
CA ASP A 186 13.62 -20.23 21.91
C ASP A 186 12.46 -21.04 22.53
N PHE A 187 11.31 -21.11 21.84
CA PHE A 187 10.11 -21.76 22.35
C PHE A 187 10.15 -23.28 22.17
N SER A 188 9.74 -24.01 23.21
CA SER A 188 9.70 -25.46 23.17
C SER A 188 8.69 -26.01 22.15
N LYS A 189 9.02 -27.18 21.58
CA LYS A 189 8.08 -28.01 20.81
C LYS A 189 7.26 -28.97 21.69
N SER A 190 7.54 -29.04 22.98
CA SER A 190 6.90 -29.97 23.94
C SER A 190 5.75 -29.35 24.75
N GLY A 191 5.44 -28.07 24.54
CA GLY A 191 4.39 -27.35 25.27
C GLY A 191 4.58 -25.83 25.19
N PRO A 192 3.53 -25.04 25.52
CA PRO A 192 3.58 -23.59 25.44
C PRO A 192 4.54 -22.99 26.47
N THR A 193 5.29 -21.97 26.06
CA THR A 193 6.09 -21.11 26.95
C THR A 193 5.22 -19.94 27.41
N ASN A 194 5.00 -19.78 28.71
CA ASN A 194 4.15 -18.73 29.26
C ASN A 194 4.98 -17.50 29.65
N VAL A 195 4.67 -16.35 29.06
CA VAL A 195 5.35 -15.09 29.36
C VAL A 195 4.35 -14.06 29.88
N MET A 196 4.68 -13.40 30.97
CA MET A 196 3.94 -12.26 31.49
C MET A 196 4.64 -10.96 31.10
N PHE A 197 3.94 -10.11 30.34
CA PHE A 197 4.35 -8.74 30.05
C PHE A 197 3.73 -7.81 31.09
N ILE A 198 4.56 -6.99 31.72
CA ILE A 198 4.15 -5.99 32.70
C ILE A 198 4.57 -4.63 32.14
N ASP A 199 3.59 -3.91 31.59
CA ASP A 199 3.73 -2.55 31.10
C ASP A 199 3.34 -1.57 32.21
N ILE A 200 4.20 -0.59 32.48
CA ILE A 200 3.96 0.46 33.47
C ILE A 200 4.28 1.78 32.79
N GLY A 201 3.27 2.32 32.11
CA GLY A 201 3.35 3.50 31.26
C GLY A 201 3.24 4.80 32.05
N HIS A 202 2.77 5.86 31.38
CA HIS A 202 2.64 7.18 32.00
C HIS A 202 1.39 7.33 32.89
N CYS A 203 0.24 6.73 32.55
CA CYS A 203 -0.99 6.85 33.37
C CYS A 203 -1.49 5.52 33.95
N ASP A 204 -1.03 4.40 33.38
CA ASP A 204 -1.64 3.10 33.52
C ASP A 204 -0.59 1.98 33.64
N THR A 205 -0.98 0.92 34.37
CA THR A 205 -0.27 -0.35 34.44
C THR A 205 -1.11 -1.40 33.73
N GLN A 206 -0.53 -2.12 32.77
CA GLN A 206 -1.20 -3.20 32.03
C GLN A 206 -0.39 -4.49 32.16
N VAL A 207 -1.05 -5.59 32.54
CA VAL A 207 -0.43 -6.91 32.68
C VAL A 207 -1.09 -7.89 31.73
N THR A 208 -0.30 -8.49 30.85
CA THR A 208 -0.75 -9.42 29.81
C THR A 208 0.00 -10.74 29.92
N VAL A 209 -0.71 -11.87 29.95
CA VAL A 209 -0.11 -13.21 29.95
C VAL A 209 -0.35 -13.86 28.60
N ALA A 210 0.71 -14.32 27.95
CA ALA A 210 0.66 -14.99 26.66
C ALA A 210 1.36 -16.35 26.69
N ALA A 211 0.73 -17.33 26.05
CA ALA A 211 1.32 -18.63 25.75
C ALA A 211 1.92 -18.61 24.33
N PHE A 212 3.16 -19.07 24.20
CA PHE A 212 3.91 -19.10 22.94
C PHE A 212 4.27 -20.53 22.51
N GLU A 213 4.07 -20.80 21.23
CA GLU A 213 4.55 -21.95 20.47
C GLU A 213 5.28 -21.40 19.21
N PRO A 214 6.20 -22.13 18.56
CA PRO A 214 7.07 -21.56 17.51
C PRO A 214 6.34 -20.86 16.33
N TRP A 215 5.09 -21.24 16.04
CA TRP A 215 4.25 -20.68 14.98
C TRP A 215 2.95 -20.01 15.50
N LYS A 216 2.79 -19.86 16.82
CA LYS A 216 1.55 -19.36 17.42
C LYS A 216 1.80 -18.60 18.74
N MET A 217 1.07 -17.50 18.90
CA MET A 217 0.79 -16.91 20.21
C MET A 217 -0.70 -17.01 20.56
N LYS A 218 -1.00 -17.20 21.84
CA LYS A 218 -2.34 -17.01 22.41
C LYS A 218 -2.25 -16.13 23.66
N ILE A 219 -3.03 -15.06 23.73
CA ILE A 219 -3.25 -14.34 24.98
C ILE A 219 -4.16 -15.16 25.89
N LEU A 220 -3.74 -15.34 27.14
CA LEU A 220 -4.52 -16.03 28.17
C LEU A 220 -5.36 -15.06 28.99
N SER A 221 -4.81 -13.87 29.29
CA SER A 221 -5.48 -12.84 30.09
C SER A 221 -4.87 -11.45 29.86
N HIS A 222 -5.70 -10.41 29.99
CA HIS A 222 -5.25 -9.05 30.32
C HIS A 222 -5.85 -8.63 31.67
N SER A 223 -5.11 -7.80 32.41
CA SER A 223 -5.60 -7.06 33.58
C SER A 223 -4.82 -5.74 33.69
N PHE A 224 -5.29 -4.81 34.51
CA PHE A 224 -4.80 -3.43 34.47
C PHE A 224 -5.14 -2.64 35.74
N ASP A 225 -4.44 -1.52 35.93
CA ASP A 225 -4.84 -0.43 36.81
C ASP A 225 -4.73 0.88 35.98
N GLN A 226 -5.85 1.57 35.78
CA GLN A 226 -5.97 2.74 34.89
C GLN A 226 -5.48 4.05 35.53
N ASN A 227 -5.09 4.01 36.81
CA ASN A 227 -4.73 5.16 37.63
C ASN A 227 -3.43 4.85 38.40
N LEU A 228 -2.46 4.25 37.69
CA LEU A 228 -1.21 3.75 38.23
C LEU A 228 -0.14 3.73 37.13
N GLY A 229 0.36 4.90 36.77
CA GLY A 229 1.51 5.07 35.88
C GLY A 229 2.52 6.08 36.43
N GLY A 230 3.51 6.41 35.60
CA GLY A 230 4.57 7.37 35.94
C GLY A 230 4.08 8.72 36.45
N LYS A 231 2.92 9.19 35.99
CA LYS A 231 2.25 10.42 36.44
C LYS A 231 1.87 10.37 37.91
N ASP A 232 1.32 9.26 38.39
CA ASP A 232 0.86 9.16 39.78
C ASP A 232 2.05 9.27 40.76
N PHE A 233 3.23 8.77 40.35
CA PHE A 233 4.49 9.01 41.05
C PHE A 233 4.95 10.47 40.97
N ASP A 234 4.71 11.18 39.86
CA ASP A 234 5.01 12.61 39.73
C ASP A 234 4.09 13.50 40.56
N GLU A 235 2.79 13.19 40.63
CA GLU A 235 1.84 13.92 41.48
C GLU A 235 2.17 13.72 42.97
N VAL A 236 2.64 12.54 43.39
CA VAL A 236 3.15 12.31 44.76
C VAL A 236 4.34 13.22 45.09
N LEU A 237 5.31 13.34 44.17
CA LEU A 237 6.42 14.30 44.32
C LEU A 237 5.93 15.75 44.30
N PHE A 238 5.01 16.08 43.40
CA PHE A 238 4.44 17.42 43.23
C PHE A 238 3.69 17.88 44.48
N HIS A 239 2.83 17.05 45.08
CA HIS A 239 2.12 17.38 46.32
C HIS A 239 3.09 17.62 47.50
N HIS A 240 4.12 16.78 47.64
CA HIS A 240 5.14 16.93 48.67
C HIS A 240 5.95 18.23 48.48
N LEU A 241 6.51 18.44 47.29
CA LEU A 241 7.33 19.61 46.96
C LEU A 241 6.51 20.91 46.96
N ALA A 242 5.24 20.89 46.55
CA ALA A 242 4.35 22.05 46.65
C ALA A 242 4.13 22.47 48.10
N ALA A 243 3.96 21.52 49.03
CA ALA A 243 3.83 21.80 50.46
C ALA A 243 5.15 22.36 51.04
N GLU A 244 6.29 21.82 50.63
CA GLU A 244 7.62 22.35 51.01
C GLU A 244 7.84 23.78 50.49
N ILE A 245 7.53 24.04 49.22
CA ILE A 245 7.66 25.35 48.59
C ILE A 245 6.76 26.38 49.27
N LYS A 246 5.51 26.03 49.56
CA LYS A 246 4.57 26.89 50.30
C LYS A 246 5.00 27.13 51.75
N LYS A 247 5.68 26.17 52.38
CA LYS A 247 6.25 26.31 53.73
C LYS A 247 7.49 27.22 53.75
N ALA A 248 8.44 27.01 52.85
CA ALA A 248 9.74 27.69 52.84
C ALA A 248 9.70 29.04 52.11
N TYR A 249 9.24 29.07 50.86
CA TYR A 249 9.26 30.24 49.97
C TYR A 249 7.95 31.06 50.00
N LYS A 250 6.90 30.55 50.69
CA LYS A 250 5.54 31.15 50.76
C LYS A 250 4.79 31.24 49.43
N ILE A 251 5.28 30.57 48.40
CA ILE A 251 4.67 30.50 47.06
C ILE A 251 3.59 29.42 47.03
N ASP A 252 2.40 29.75 46.53
CA ASP A 252 1.36 28.76 46.25
C ASP A 252 1.35 28.39 44.75
N VAL A 253 1.95 27.24 44.43
CA VAL A 253 2.06 26.71 43.06
C VAL A 253 0.72 26.22 42.47
N TYR A 254 -0.35 26.10 43.27
CA TYR A 254 -1.68 25.79 42.78
C TYR A 254 -2.38 27.05 42.23
N ALA A 255 -2.05 28.23 42.75
CA ALA A 255 -2.64 29.50 42.32
C ALA A 255 -2.13 29.99 40.94
N ASN A 256 -1.15 29.31 40.33
CA ASN A 256 -0.56 29.70 39.05
C ASN A 256 -0.25 28.48 38.17
N ALA A 257 -1.00 28.32 37.08
CA ALA A 257 -0.86 27.19 36.15
C ALA A 257 0.56 27.03 35.58
N ARG A 258 1.28 28.12 35.31
CA ARG A 258 2.66 28.09 34.79
C ARG A 258 3.64 27.58 35.86
N ALA A 259 3.51 28.03 37.10
CA ALA A 259 4.30 27.48 38.22
C ALA A 259 3.98 26.00 38.45
N SER A 260 2.69 25.63 38.40
CA SER A 260 2.20 24.26 38.55
C SER A 260 2.80 23.30 37.50
N ILE A 261 2.81 23.70 36.23
CA ILE A 261 3.37 22.92 35.11
C ILE A 261 4.90 22.82 35.22
N ARG A 262 5.59 23.93 35.55
CA ARG A 262 7.06 23.92 35.75
C ARG A 262 7.49 23.03 36.91
N LEU A 263 6.72 22.97 38.00
CA LEU A 263 7.01 22.06 39.11
C LEU A 263 6.77 20.60 38.70
N ARG A 264 5.67 20.26 38.01
CA ARG A 264 5.43 18.89 37.50
C ARG A 264 6.53 18.40 36.57
N ALA A 265 6.92 19.21 35.57
CA ALA A 265 8.03 18.90 34.66
C ALA A 265 9.40 18.81 35.37
N SER A 266 9.50 19.28 36.62
CA SER A 266 10.69 19.12 37.47
C SER A 266 10.58 17.88 38.38
N CYS A 267 9.38 17.53 38.85
CA CYS A 267 9.10 16.28 39.56
C CYS A 267 9.37 15.06 38.68
N GLU A 268 8.95 15.12 37.42
CA GLU A 268 9.21 14.11 36.39
C GLU A 268 10.72 13.89 36.14
N LYS A 269 11.49 14.97 36.07
CA LYS A 269 12.97 14.92 36.00
C LYS A 269 13.58 14.32 37.27
N VAL A 270 13.10 14.74 38.45
CA VAL A 270 13.54 14.19 39.74
C VAL A 270 13.28 12.68 39.81
N LYS A 271 12.08 12.20 39.43
CA LYS A 271 11.76 10.76 39.32
C LYS A 271 12.69 10.02 38.34
N LYS A 272 12.94 10.60 37.16
CA LYS A 272 13.83 10.03 36.13
C LYS A 272 15.28 9.94 36.64
N VAL A 273 15.79 10.95 37.34
CA VAL A 273 17.13 10.90 38.01
C VAL A 273 17.15 9.90 39.16
N LEU A 274 16.16 9.91 40.06
CA LEU A 274 16.07 8.97 41.20
C LEU A 274 15.98 7.50 40.79
N SER A 275 15.65 7.21 39.53
CA SER A 275 15.68 5.85 38.98
C SER A 275 17.11 5.34 38.73
N ALA A 276 18.06 6.24 38.48
CA ALA A 276 19.51 5.93 38.38
C ALA A 276 20.23 6.19 39.71
N ASP A 277 20.06 7.38 40.28
CA ASP A 277 20.80 7.89 41.44
C ASP A 277 20.05 7.81 42.77
N THR A 278 20.78 7.85 43.88
CA THR A 278 20.23 7.76 45.24
C THR A 278 19.58 9.05 45.73
N HIS A 279 19.85 10.17 45.06
CA HIS A 279 19.36 11.51 45.35
C HIS A 279 19.26 12.29 44.04
N ALA A 280 18.38 13.28 43.98
CA ALA A 280 18.19 14.14 42.81
C ALA A 280 18.02 15.59 43.25
N PRO A 281 18.76 16.55 42.65
CA PRO A 281 18.56 17.97 42.93
C PRO A 281 17.25 18.47 42.32
N LEU A 282 16.58 19.38 43.03
CA LEU A 282 15.50 20.21 42.51
C LEU A 282 16.05 21.62 42.29
N THR A 283 15.91 22.14 41.07
CA THR A 283 16.27 23.53 40.74
C THR A 283 15.26 24.06 39.73
N ILE A 284 14.58 25.15 40.08
CA ILE A 284 13.61 25.83 39.21
C ILE A 284 13.80 27.33 39.35
N ASP A 285 14.44 27.95 38.36
CA ASP A 285 14.77 29.37 38.38
C ASP A 285 13.51 30.22 38.12
N CYS A 286 13.34 31.34 38.84
CA CYS A 286 12.14 32.20 38.76
C CYS A 286 10.80 31.42 38.75
N LEU A 287 10.56 30.49 39.69
CA LEU A 287 9.35 29.64 39.69
C LEU A 287 8.07 30.48 39.68
N MET A 288 8.01 31.51 40.53
CA MET A 288 6.96 32.51 40.62
C MET A 288 7.54 33.77 41.30
N GLY A 289 7.20 34.96 40.81
CA GLY A 289 7.70 36.24 41.38
C GLY A 289 9.22 36.30 41.50
N ASP A 290 9.93 35.93 40.44
CA ASP A 290 11.40 35.89 40.31
C ASP A 290 12.15 35.17 41.44
N THR A 291 11.46 34.28 42.15
CA THR A 291 12.02 33.46 43.22
C THR A 291 12.50 32.12 42.66
N ASP A 292 13.80 31.87 42.75
CA ASP A 292 14.40 30.55 42.53
C ASP A 292 13.97 29.57 43.62
N VAL A 293 13.58 28.36 43.21
CA VAL A 293 13.39 27.23 44.14
C VAL A 293 14.53 26.24 43.98
N ARG A 294 15.21 25.93 45.08
CA ARG A 294 16.29 24.94 45.18
C ARG A 294 16.02 23.95 46.31
N GLY A 295 16.41 22.70 46.11
CA GLY A 295 16.24 21.61 47.07
C GLY A 295 16.83 20.30 46.54
N PHE A 296 16.53 19.18 47.20
CA PHE A 296 16.82 17.83 46.70
C PHE A 296 15.81 16.83 47.28
N VAL A 297 15.63 15.70 46.62
CA VAL A 297 14.83 14.57 47.11
C VAL A 297 15.70 13.32 47.15
N THR A 298 15.51 12.43 48.12
CA THR A 298 16.22 11.14 48.16
C THR A 298 15.37 9.99 47.60
N ARG A 299 16.01 8.95 47.04
CA ARG A 299 15.28 7.75 46.55
C ARG A 299 14.48 7.10 47.67
N LYS A 300 15.04 7.02 48.88
CA LYS A 300 14.38 6.43 50.06
C LYS A 300 13.10 7.18 50.43
N GLU A 301 13.13 8.50 50.36
CA GLU A 301 12.01 9.38 50.63
C GLU A 301 10.92 9.27 49.56
N PHE A 302 11.29 9.31 48.28
CA PHE A 302 10.37 9.05 47.17
C PHE A 302 9.71 7.65 47.28
N GLU A 303 10.49 6.59 47.53
CA GLU A 303 9.97 5.23 47.70
C GLU A 303 9.03 5.11 48.92
N ASN A 304 9.27 5.86 50.00
CA ASN A 304 8.36 5.93 51.15
C ASN A 304 7.07 6.68 50.82
N LEU A 305 7.16 7.85 50.18
CA LEU A 305 6.01 8.68 49.77
C LEU A 305 5.10 7.93 48.80
N SER A 306 5.67 7.19 47.85
CA SER A 306 4.94 6.41 46.84
C SER A 306 4.58 4.98 47.27
N SER A 307 4.78 4.60 48.54
CA SER A 307 4.50 3.26 49.09
C SER A 307 3.14 2.69 48.66
N LYS A 308 2.06 3.46 48.82
CA LYS A 308 0.69 3.06 48.42
C LYS A 308 0.52 2.77 46.92
N LEU A 309 1.32 3.41 46.05
CA LEU A 309 1.32 3.12 44.61
C LEU A 309 2.13 1.85 44.33
N LEU A 310 3.29 1.71 44.98
CA LEU A 310 4.16 0.53 44.85
C LEU A 310 3.46 -0.77 45.28
N GLU A 311 2.59 -0.72 46.28
CA GLU A 311 1.77 -1.86 46.71
C GLU A 311 0.71 -2.26 45.67
N ARG A 312 0.09 -1.30 44.98
CA ARG A 312 -0.96 -1.55 43.96
C ARG A 312 -0.45 -2.33 42.74
N ILE A 313 0.82 -2.24 42.38
CA ILE A 313 1.41 -2.90 41.19
C ILE A 313 1.20 -4.42 41.21
N ILE A 314 1.13 -5.03 42.40
CA ILE A 314 0.92 -6.47 42.57
C ILE A 314 -0.54 -6.89 42.34
N VAL A 315 -1.51 -5.96 42.35
CA VAL A 315 -2.93 -6.26 42.14
C VAL A 315 -3.22 -6.80 40.73
N PRO A 316 -2.91 -6.11 39.62
CA PRO A 316 -3.11 -6.66 38.28
C PRO A 316 -2.25 -7.91 38.04
N CYS A 317 -1.04 -7.99 38.63
CA CYS A 317 -0.22 -9.21 38.56
C CYS A 317 -0.95 -10.46 39.10
N ASN A 318 -1.72 -10.34 40.19
CA ASN A 318 -2.54 -11.43 40.72
C ASN A 318 -3.80 -11.69 39.87
N MET A 319 -4.44 -10.64 39.35
CA MET A 319 -5.63 -10.76 38.50
C MET A 319 -5.31 -11.53 37.21
N ALA A 320 -4.26 -11.14 36.49
CA ALA A 320 -3.82 -11.86 35.29
C ALA A 320 -3.47 -13.33 35.57
N LEU A 321 -2.79 -13.65 36.67
CA LEU A 321 -2.51 -15.05 37.05
C LEU A 321 -3.80 -15.85 37.27
N LYS A 322 -4.76 -15.28 38.02
CA LYS A 322 -6.08 -15.89 38.27
C LYS A 322 -6.86 -16.09 36.97
N ASP A 323 -6.95 -15.06 36.13
CA ASP A 323 -7.70 -15.06 34.88
C ASP A 323 -7.10 -16.01 33.83
N ALA A 324 -5.77 -16.13 33.79
CA ALA A 324 -5.06 -17.10 32.94
C ALA A 324 -5.14 -18.55 33.47
N GLY A 325 -5.61 -18.76 34.71
CA GLY A 325 -5.61 -20.07 35.38
C GLY A 325 -4.21 -20.59 35.74
N LEU A 326 -3.22 -19.70 35.92
CA LEU A 326 -1.81 -20.05 36.14
C LEU A 326 -1.31 -19.66 37.53
N SER A 327 -0.53 -20.54 38.14
CA SER A 327 0.26 -20.23 39.34
C SER A 327 1.62 -19.61 38.99
N VAL A 328 2.23 -18.90 39.95
CA VAL A 328 3.50 -18.15 39.78
C VAL A 328 4.65 -19.01 39.23
N ASP A 329 4.70 -20.30 39.55
CA ASP A 329 5.73 -21.21 39.03
C ASP A 329 5.62 -21.44 37.51
N LYS A 330 4.39 -21.37 36.95
CA LYS A 330 4.06 -21.67 35.54
C LYS A 330 4.31 -20.53 34.56
N ILE A 331 4.71 -19.34 35.03
CA ILE A 331 5.17 -18.23 34.19
C ILE A 331 6.68 -18.39 33.98
N ASP A 332 7.12 -18.72 32.76
CA ASP A 332 8.53 -18.99 32.46
C ASP A 332 9.37 -17.72 32.49
N THR A 333 8.87 -16.64 31.85
CA THR A 333 9.54 -15.33 31.78
C THR A 333 8.58 -14.21 32.16
N ILE A 334 9.12 -13.16 32.81
CA ILE A 334 8.42 -11.91 33.08
C ILE A 334 9.20 -10.81 32.36
N GLU A 335 8.56 -10.03 31.50
CA GLU A 335 9.19 -8.92 30.76
C GLU A 335 8.63 -7.57 31.23
N LEU A 336 9.49 -6.64 31.63
CA LEU A 336 9.11 -5.29 32.05
C LEU A 336 9.28 -4.28 30.91
N VAL A 337 8.18 -3.59 30.59
CA VAL A 337 8.13 -2.49 29.61
C VAL A 337 7.42 -1.26 30.21
N GLY A 338 7.31 -0.18 29.44
CA GLY A 338 6.76 1.10 29.93
C GLY A 338 7.78 1.95 30.70
N SER A 339 7.64 3.27 30.60
CA SER A 339 8.63 4.26 31.08
C SER A 339 8.76 4.32 32.61
N ALA A 340 7.69 4.06 33.36
CA ALA A 340 7.72 4.09 34.81
C ALA A 340 8.27 2.80 35.45
N SER A 341 8.32 1.70 34.70
CA SER A 341 8.89 0.42 35.16
C SER A 341 10.36 0.53 35.60
N HIS A 342 11.07 1.59 35.20
CA HIS A 342 12.46 1.86 35.58
C HIS A 342 12.67 2.19 37.06
N ILE A 343 11.62 2.51 37.83
CA ILE A 343 11.73 2.83 39.27
C ILE A 343 12.24 1.58 40.05
N PRO A 344 13.40 1.63 40.74
CA PRO A 344 14.04 0.45 41.33
C PRO A 344 13.22 -0.32 42.38
N ALA A 345 12.31 0.35 43.10
CA ALA A 345 11.35 -0.31 43.99
C ALA A 345 10.43 -1.31 43.26
N ILE A 346 10.04 -1.02 42.02
CA ILE A 346 9.10 -1.83 41.24
C ILE A 346 9.71 -3.20 40.93
N THR A 347 10.88 -3.25 40.29
CA THR A 347 11.59 -4.51 39.99
C THR A 347 11.86 -5.32 41.26
N ARG A 348 12.19 -4.65 42.38
CA ARG A 348 12.42 -5.30 43.69
C ARG A 348 11.15 -5.90 44.31
N ILE A 349 10.00 -5.25 44.15
CA ILE A 349 8.68 -5.76 44.62
C ILE A 349 8.22 -6.94 43.74
N LEU A 350 8.35 -6.81 42.42
CA LEU A 350 8.02 -7.88 41.47
C LEU A 350 8.89 -9.12 41.69
N ARG A 351 10.22 -8.94 41.82
CA ARG A 351 11.17 -10.01 42.17
C ARG A 351 10.77 -10.74 43.46
N LYS A 352 10.33 -10.00 44.49
CA LYS A 352 9.85 -10.57 45.77
C LYS A 352 8.55 -11.37 45.59
N PHE A 353 7.62 -10.90 44.78
CA PHE A 353 6.34 -11.57 44.52
C PHE A 353 6.50 -12.83 43.66
N PHE A 354 7.13 -12.72 42.49
CA PHE A 354 7.30 -13.83 41.56
C PHE A 354 8.41 -14.83 41.94
N LYS A 355 9.35 -14.44 42.81
CA LYS A 355 10.57 -15.21 43.14
C LYS A 355 11.45 -15.52 41.91
N LYS A 356 11.27 -14.79 40.82
CA LYS A 356 12.02 -14.83 39.55
C LYS A 356 12.48 -13.41 39.20
N GLU A 357 13.53 -13.28 38.41
CA GLU A 357 14.02 -11.97 37.96
C GLU A 357 13.17 -11.45 36.79
N PRO A 358 12.62 -10.23 36.86
CA PRO A 358 11.96 -9.60 35.71
C PRO A 358 12.99 -9.20 34.65
N ALA A 359 12.84 -9.74 33.44
CA ALA A 359 13.66 -9.44 32.28
C ALA A 359 13.28 -8.11 31.60
N ARG A 360 14.16 -7.64 30.72
CA ARG A 360 13.99 -6.45 29.87
C ARG A 360 14.63 -6.70 28.49
N THR A 361 14.18 -7.75 27.80
CA THR A 361 14.72 -8.11 26.48
C THR A 361 14.07 -7.35 25.31
N LEU A 362 13.01 -6.60 25.58
CA LEU A 362 12.34 -5.70 24.63
C LEU A 362 12.78 -4.24 24.82
N ASN A 363 12.81 -3.45 23.74
CA ASN A 363 12.86 -2.00 23.87
C ASN A 363 11.51 -1.49 24.39
N ALA A 364 11.47 -1.14 25.67
CA ALA A 364 10.30 -0.76 26.44
C ALA A 364 9.54 0.49 25.94
N ARG A 365 10.08 1.25 24.97
CA ARG A 365 9.41 2.40 24.34
C ARG A 365 8.88 2.13 22.94
N GLU A 366 9.38 1.09 22.27
CA GLU A 366 9.10 0.84 20.84
C GLU A 366 8.29 -0.44 20.61
N CYS A 367 8.18 -1.30 21.61
CA CYS A 367 7.57 -2.62 21.50
C CYS A 367 6.10 -2.60 21.03
N VAL A 368 5.30 -1.63 21.47
CA VAL A 368 3.90 -1.48 21.02
C VAL A 368 3.86 -1.09 19.53
N ALA A 369 4.48 0.04 19.15
CA ALA A 369 4.47 0.53 17.77
C ALA A 369 5.02 -0.51 16.77
N ARG A 370 6.14 -1.17 17.13
CA ARG A 370 6.73 -2.24 16.29
C ARG A 370 5.81 -3.44 16.19
N GLY A 371 5.15 -3.85 17.28
CA GLY A 371 4.11 -4.88 17.27
C GLY A 371 2.91 -4.54 16.37
N CYS A 372 2.42 -3.29 16.43
CA CYS A 372 1.37 -2.79 15.57
C CYS A 372 1.80 -2.81 14.09
N ALA A 373 3.03 -2.40 13.76
CA ALA A 373 3.54 -2.42 12.40
C ALA A 373 3.68 -3.85 11.85
N LEU A 374 4.15 -4.80 12.68
CA LEU A 374 4.14 -6.23 12.36
C LEU A 374 2.72 -6.74 12.09
N ARG A 375 1.74 -6.39 12.93
CA ARG A 375 0.34 -6.79 12.68
C ARG A 375 -0.23 -6.13 11.43
N CYS A 376 0.14 -4.89 11.13
CA CYS A 376 -0.26 -4.22 9.89
C CYS A 376 0.31 -4.94 8.66
N ALA A 377 1.53 -5.50 8.74
CA ALA A 377 2.12 -6.29 7.66
C ALA A 377 1.34 -7.59 7.42
N MET A 378 0.96 -8.29 8.50
CA MET A 378 0.12 -9.49 8.46
C MET A 378 -1.33 -9.24 7.99
N LEU A 379 -1.74 -7.97 7.84
CA LEU A 379 -3.04 -7.56 7.31
C LEU A 379 -2.93 -6.92 5.92
N SER A 380 -1.72 -6.78 5.37
CA SER A 380 -1.49 -6.18 4.06
C SER A 380 -1.50 -7.24 2.95
N PRO A 381 -2.36 -7.14 1.92
CA PRO A 381 -2.34 -8.07 0.80
C PRO A 381 -1.09 -7.91 -0.09
N SER A 382 -0.28 -6.87 0.13
CA SER A 382 0.92 -6.58 -0.65
C SER A 382 2.23 -7.06 -0.01
N LEU A 383 2.21 -7.58 1.23
CA LEU A 383 3.40 -8.09 1.91
C LEU A 383 3.24 -9.57 2.28
N ILE A 384 4.08 -10.42 1.69
CA ILE A 384 4.24 -11.81 2.14
C ILE A 384 5.09 -11.78 3.41
N VAL A 385 4.44 -12.06 4.54
CA VAL A 385 5.08 -12.23 5.85
C VAL A 385 5.15 -13.72 6.22
N ARG A 386 5.84 -14.06 7.31
CA ARG A 386 5.83 -15.44 7.83
C ARG A 386 4.47 -15.76 8.46
N ASP A 387 3.97 -16.97 8.20
CA ASP A 387 2.78 -17.48 8.88
C ASP A 387 3.01 -17.58 10.40
N TYR A 388 2.19 -16.87 11.15
CA TYR A 388 2.24 -16.84 12.61
C TYR A 388 0.84 -16.60 13.17
N LYS A 389 0.28 -17.57 13.90
CA LYS A 389 -1.10 -17.48 14.38
C LYS A 389 -1.19 -16.59 15.63
N ILE A 390 -2.13 -15.66 15.63
CA ILE A 390 -2.42 -14.78 16.77
C ILE A 390 -3.84 -15.08 17.26
N GLU A 391 -3.97 -15.56 18.49
CA GLU A 391 -5.24 -15.64 19.22
C GLU A 391 -5.24 -14.57 20.32
N ASP A 392 -5.99 -13.49 20.09
CA ASP A 392 -6.14 -12.36 21.01
C ASP A 392 -7.29 -12.62 22.01
N SER A 393 -7.36 -11.89 23.13
CA SER A 393 -8.34 -12.14 24.20
C SER A 393 -9.04 -10.87 24.70
N PHE A 394 -10.35 -10.91 24.89
CA PHE A 394 -11.13 -9.73 25.30
C PHE A 394 -11.24 -9.63 26.84
N PRO A 395 -10.90 -8.49 27.47
CA PRO A 395 -10.73 -8.40 28.92
C PRO A 395 -12.03 -8.26 29.74
N TYR A 396 -13.17 -8.07 29.09
CA TYR A 396 -14.47 -7.87 29.74
C TYR A 396 -15.45 -8.98 29.39
N SER A 397 -16.36 -9.28 30.31
CA SER A 397 -17.60 -9.97 29.95
C SER A 397 -18.60 -8.97 29.37
N ILE A 398 -19.21 -9.33 28.24
CA ILE A 398 -20.29 -8.57 27.59
C ILE A 398 -21.58 -9.39 27.67
N GLU A 399 -22.63 -8.73 28.14
CA GLU A 399 -23.99 -9.22 28.21
C GLU A 399 -24.94 -8.39 27.34
N ILE A 400 -26.06 -9.01 26.98
CA ILE A 400 -27.21 -8.35 26.40
C ILE A 400 -28.44 -8.72 27.26
N PRO A 401 -29.00 -7.78 28.02
CA PRO A 401 -30.26 -7.96 28.72
C PRO A 401 -31.41 -8.23 27.73
N SER A 402 -32.20 -9.27 27.97
CA SER A 402 -33.34 -9.62 27.11
C SER A 402 -34.65 -9.78 27.91
N PRO A 403 -35.83 -9.65 27.27
CA PRO A 403 -37.12 -9.91 27.92
C PRO A 403 -37.32 -11.36 28.43
N LYS A 404 -36.45 -12.30 28.04
CA LYS A 404 -36.45 -13.70 28.51
C LYS A 404 -35.38 -13.97 29.60
N GLY A 405 -34.54 -12.98 29.96
CA GLY A 405 -33.43 -13.10 30.91
C GLY A 405 -32.13 -12.45 30.41
N GLU A 406 -31.10 -12.43 31.25
CA GLU A 406 -29.76 -11.93 30.91
C GLU A 406 -28.99 -12.97 30.07
N PHE A 407 -28.35 -12.54 28.97
CA PHE A 407 -27.62 -13.44 28.06
C PHE A 407 -26.13 -13.04 27.95
N MET A 408 -25.24 -13.88 28.49
CA MET A 408 -23.79 -13.69 28.42
C MET A 408 -23.25 -14.04 27.03
N LEU A 409 -23.17 -13.02 26.18
CA LEU A 409 -22.82 -13.13 24.77
C LEU A 409 -21.32 -13.41 24.54
N PHE A 410 -20.47 -12.72 25.31
CA PHE A 410 -19.02 -12.88 25.28
C PHE A 410 -18.45 -12.87 26.71
N PRO A 411 -18.21 -14.04 27.34
CA PRO A 411 -17.51 -14.09 28.63
C PRO A 411 -16.10 -13.51 28.55
N LYS A 412 -15.62 -12.90 29.64
CA LYS A 412 -14.23 -12.46 29.85
C LYS A 412 -13.25 -13.56 29.41
N GLY A 413 -12.18 -13.16 28.73
CA GLY A 413 -11.21 -14.07 28.13
C GLY A 413 -11.60 -14.59 26.74
N SER A 414 -12.82 -14.32 26.25
CA SER A 414 -13.25 -14.70 24.89
C SER A 414 -12.27 -14.21 23.83
N SER A 415 -11.91 -15.09 22.89
CA SER A 415 -11.11 -14.71 21.73
C SER A 415 -11.88 -13.76 20.82
N PHE A 416 -11.20 -12.80 20.17
CA PHE A 416 -11.79 -11.92 19.17
C PHE A 416 -10.93 -11.81 17.90
N PRO A 417 -11.51 -11.70 16.69
CA PRO A 417 -12.95 -11.61 16.41
C PRO A 417 -13.73 -12.90 16.68
N LYS A 418 -15.02 -12.78 17.02
CA LYS A 418 -15.93 -13.89 17.34
C LYS A 418 -17.37 -13.51 17.02
N VAL A 419 -18.16 -14.48 16.55
CA VAL A 419 -19.61 -14.34 16.33
C VAL A 419 -20.32 -15.28 17.29
N THR A 420 -21.34 -14.78 17.99
CA THR A 420 -22.25 -15.56 18.84
C THR A 420 -23.68 -15.39 18.31
N LYS A 421 -24.50 -16.44 18.40
CA LYS A 421 -25.94 -16.37 18.10
C LYS A 421 -26.73 -16.02 19.37
N MET A 422 -27.83 -15.30 19.20
CA MET A 422 -28.82 -15.00 20.23
C MET A 422 -30.21 -14.99 19.58
N GLU A 423 -31.22 -15.57 20.24
CA GLU A 423 -32.58 -15.69 19.70
C GLU A 423 -33.57 -14.93 20.59
N LEU A 424 -34.34 -14.00 20.01
CA LEU A 424 -35.29 -13.15 20.72
C LEU A 424 -36.69 -13.21 20.09
N GLN A 425 -37.74 -13.09 20.91
CA GLN A 425 -39.11 -12.91 20.41
C GLN A 425 -39.48 -11.45 20.33
N CYS A 426 -39.89 -11.03 19.14
CA CYS A 426 -40.09 -9.64 18.78
C CYS A 426 -41.46 -9.49 18.10
N ASN A 427 -42.24 -8.49 18.51
CA ASN A 427 -43.52 -8.13 17.87
C ASN A 427 -43.70 -6.61 17.74
N THR A 428 -42.71 -5.83 18.18
CA THR A 428 -42.67 -4.36 18.17
C THR A 428 -41.21 -3.92 18.01
N PRO A 429 -40.94 -2.69 17.53
CA PRO A 429 -39.61 -2.10 17.60
C PRO A 429 -39.11 -1.99 19.05
N PHE A 430 -37.83 -2.28 19.28
CA PHE A 430 -37.25 -2.30 20.62
C PHE A 430 -35.80 -1.83 20.64
N CYS A 431 -35.31 -1.53 21.85
CA CYS A 431 -33.92 -1.15 22.08
C CYS A 431 -33.18 -2.31 22.76
N LEU A 432 -32.02 -2.69 22.21
CA LEU A 432 -31.20 -3.80 22.69
C LEU A 432 -29.90 -3.25 23.31
N PRO A 433 -29.84 -3.06 24.64
CA PRO A 433 -28.64 -2.58 25.31
C PRO A 433 -27.52 -3.63 25.30
N VAL A 434 -26.28 -3.16 25.18
CA VAL A 434 -25.06 -3.95 25.36
C VAL A 434 -24.39 -3.47 26.65
N THR A 435 -24.19 -4.38 27.60
CA THR A 435 -23.67 -4.05 28.93
C THR A 435 -22.43 -4.84 29.29
N TYR A 436 -21.52 -4.20 30.02
CA TYR A 436 -20.40 -4.87 30.68
C TYR A 436 -20.83 -5.35 32.07
N ILE A 437 -20.41 -6.57 32.45
CA ILE A 437 -20.73 -7.13 33.77
C ILE A 437 -19.99 -6.36 34.87
N THR A 438 -20.69 -6.09 35.97
CA THR A 438 -20.27 -5.20 37.06
C THR A 438 -19.41 -5.86 38.15
N GLU A 439 -18.92 -7.09 37.96
CA GLU A 439 -18.18 -7.88 38.96
C GLU A 439 -16.74 -7.40 39.25
N ARG A 440 -16.56 -6.15 39.71
CA ARG A 440 -15.27 -5.49 40.02
C ARG A 440 -14.28 -5.31 38.86
N ASP A 441 -14.42 -6.08 37.79
CA ASP A 441 -13.57 -6.04 36.59
C ASP A 441 -13.84 -4.84 35.68
N PHE A 442 -15.00 -4.18 35.83
CA PHE A 442 -15.31 -2.94 35.11
C PHE A 442 -14.87 -1.70 35.91
N PRO A 443 -14.32 -0.65 35.28
CA PRO A 443 -13.80 0.52 35.99
C PRO A 443 -14.90 1.30 36.71
N ALA A 444 -14.59 1.76 37.93
CA ALA A 444 -15.48 2.64 38.68
C ALA A 444 -15.62 4.03 38.01
N GLY A 445 -16.82 4.61 38.04
CA GLY A 445 -17.07 5.93 37.44
C GLY A 445 -17.04 5.95 35.91
N ILE A 446 -17.48 4.85 35.28
CA ILE A 446 -17.78 4.76 33.84
C ILE A 446 -19.15 4.09 33.69
N SER A 447 -19.96 4.54 32.74
CA SER A 447 -21.16 3.82 32.30
C SER A 447 -20.88 2.33 31.99
N HIS A 448 -21.63 1.43 32.62
CA HIS A 448 -21.62 -0.01 32.32
C HIS A 448 -22.29 -0.35 30.98
N ILE A 449 -23.07 0.58 30.41
CA ILE A 449 -23.67 0.45 29.08
C ILE A 449 -22.60 0.80 28.05
N ALA A 450 -22.25 -0.16 27.19
CA ALA A 450 -21.33 0.03 26.07
C ALA A 450 -21.98 0.86 24.94
N GLY A 451 -23.30 0.65 24.76
CA GLY A 451 -24.20 1.33 23.82
C GLY A 451 -25.45 0.47 23.61
N SER A 452 -26.30 0.81 22.65
CA SER A 452 -27.53 0.06 22.35
C SER A 452 -27.85 -0.01 20.86
N PHE A 453 -28.49 -1.09 20.40
CA PHE A 453 -29.03 -1.16 19.03
C PHE A 453 -30.52 -0.80 19.05
N GLU A 454 -30.94 0.19 18.26
CA GLU A 454 -32.35 0.37 17.92
C GLU A 454 -32.74 -0.63 16.83
N ILE A 455 -33.75 -1.45 17.11
CA ILE A 455 -34.23 -2.52 16.23
C ILE A 455 -35.63 -2.18 15.73
N SER A 456 -35.76 -1.98 14.42
CA SER A 456 -37.03 -1.70 13.76
C SER A 456 -37.48 -2.88 12.91
N LEU A 457 -38.71 -3.35 13.12
CA LEU A 457 -39.36 -4.33 12.24
C LEU A 457 -40.23 -3.58 11.24
N SER A 458 -40.10 -3.89 9.94
CA SER A 458 -40.79 -3.15 8.87
C SER A 458 -42.24 -3.56 8.62
N GLU A 459 -42.70 -4.68 9.20
CA GLU A 459 -44.08 -5.13 9.11
C GLU A 459 -44.59 -5.49 10.53
N PRO A 460 -45.66 -4.85 11.03
CA PRO A 460 -46.33 -5.29 12.24
C PRO A 460 -47.27 -6.46 11.92
N SER A 461 -46.87 -7.68 12.28
CA SER A 461 -47.79 -8.82 12.28
C SER A 461 -48.80 -8.64 13.41
N ASP A 462 -50.10 -8.67 13.08
CA ASP A 462 -51.16 -8.53 14.08
C ASP A 462 -51.20 -9.77 14.99
N ALA A 463 -50.79 -9.56 16.24
CA ALA A 463 -50.85 -10.45 17.42
C ALA A 463 -49.83 -11.59 17.58
N GLU A 464 -49.10 -12.06 16.56
CA GLU A 464 -48.09 -13.12 16.75
C GLU A 464 -46.67 -12.61 17.10
N LYS A 465 -45.92 -13.40 17.88
CA LYS A 465 -44.54 -13.11 18.27
C LYS A 465 -43.58 -13.81 17.31
N VAL A 466 -42.77 -13.03 16.59
CA VAL A 466 -41.79 -13.55 15.66
C VAL A 466 -40.49 -13.88 16.41
N ASP A 467 -40.00 -15.12 16.33
CA ASP A 467 -38.66 -15.49 16.79
C ASP A 467 -37.60 -14.99 15.77
N VAL A 468 -36.51 -14.40 16.26
CA VAL A 468 -35.47 -13.76 15.42
C VAL A 468 -34.07 -14.20 15.89
N GLU A 469 -33.30 -14.84 14.99
CA GLU A 469 -31.87 -15.13 15.18
C GLU A 469 -31.04 -13.87 14.90
N PHE A 470 -30.40 -13.36 15.94
CA PHE A 470 -29.35 -12.36 15.87
C PHE A 470 -27.98 -13.02 15.83
N ARG A 471 -27.13 -12.59 14.88
CA ARG A 471 -25.70 -12.88 14.88
C ARG A 471 -24.95 -11.64 15.33
N VAL A 472 -24.60 -11.62 16.61
CA VAL A 472 -23.86 -10.52 17.22
C VAL A 472 -22.38 -10.88 17.23
N LYS A 473 -21.54 -9.90 16.89
CA LYS A 473 -20.14 -10.11 16.56
C LYS A 473 -19.28 -9.13 17.34
N LEU A 474 -18.26 -9.68 18.01
CA LEU A 474 -17.13 -8.93 18.52
C LEU A 474 -16.11 -8.87 17.38
N ASN A 475 -15.94 -7.70 16.77
CA ASN A 475 -15.20 -7.54 15.52
C ASN A 475 -13.68 -7.45 15.72
N ASN A 476 -12.92 -7.20 14.64
CA ASN A 476 -11.45 -7.17 14.66
C ASN A 476 -10.83 -6.14 15.64
N HIS A 477 -11.58 -5.10 16.01
CA HIS A 477 -11.18 -4.01 16.91
C HIS A 477 -11.59 -4.27 18.38
N GLY A 478 -12.35 -5.34 18.63
CA GLY A 478 -13.02 -5.56 19.91
C GLY A 478 -14.23 -4.64 20.11
N ILE A 479 -14.95 -4.32 19.02
CA ILE A 479 -16.21 -3.55 19.02
C ILE A 479 -17.37 -4.52 18.75
N VAL A 480 -18.53 -4.30 19.40
CA VAL A 480 -19.76 -5.09 19.21
C VAL A 480 -20.59 -4.55 18.05
N GLU A 481 -20.95 -5.44 17.12
CA GLU A 481 -21.79 -5.14 15.95
C GLU A 481 -22.81 -6.26 15.69
N ILE A 482 -23.96 -5.93 15.08
CA ILE A 482 -24.87 -6.94 14.52
C ILE A 482 -24.39 -7.26 13.09
N ASP A 483 -24.00 -8.52 12.85
CA ASP A 483 -23.56 -9.01 11.53
C ASP A 483 -24.75 -9.37 10.65
N SER A 484 -25.82 -9.91 11.24
CA SER A 484 -27.13 -10.13 10.61
C SER A 484 -28.22 -10.40 11.65
N ALA A 485 -29.47 -10.01 11.36
CA ALA A 485 -30.66 -10.59 11.97
C ALA A 485 -31.39 -11.47 10.94
N LYS A 486 -32.16 -12.45 11.38
CA LYS A 486 -33.04 -13.29 10.54
C LYS A 486 -34.29 -13.73 11.31
N ILE A 487 -35.46 -13.60 10.69
CA ILE A 487 -36.73 -14.18 11.16
C ILE A 487 -36.71 -15.71 11.07
N LEU A 488 -37.17 -16.39 12.13
CA LEU A 488 -37.22 -17.84 12.30
C LEU A 488 -38.61 -18.45 12.01
N GLU A 489 -39.28 -17.96 10.97
CA GLU A 489 -40.47 -18.61 10.40
C GLU A 489 -40.08 -19.74 9.44
N ASP A 490 -41.02 -20.64 9.14
CA ASP A 490 -40.70 -21.90 8.44
C ASP A 490 -40.09 -21.65 7.06
N ASN A 491 -38.88 -22.18 6.87
CA ASN A 491 -37.85 -21.70 5.94
C ASN A 491 -38.23 -21.85 4.46
N ASN A 492 -39.36 -22.50 4.17
CA ASN A 492 -39.79 -22.86 2.83
C ASN A 492 -40.51 -21.74 2.08
N HIS A 493 -41.30 -20.87 2.73
CA HIS A 493 -42.24 -20.00 2.00
C HIS A 493 -41.53 -18.92 1.16
N PHE A 494 -40.63 -18.14 1.77
CA PHE A 494 -39.86 -17.11 1.04
C PHE A 494 -38.95 -17.72 -0.03
N ALA A 495 -38.26 -18.81 0.29
CA ALA A 495 -37.37 -19.50 -0.64
C ALA A 495 -38.12 -20.05 -1.87
N ARG A 496 -39.32 -20.63 -1.68
CA ARG A 496 -40.21 -21.07 -2.78
C ARG A 496 -40.56 -19.90 -3.70
N ASN A 497 -41.03 -18.78 -3.15
CA ASN A 497 -41.49 -17.64 -3.94
C ASN A 497 -40.36 -16.95 -4.72
N LEU A 498 -39.15 -16.87 -4.17
CA LEU A 498 -37.99 -16.34 -4.89
C LEU A 498 -37.53 -17.27 -6.01
N TYR A 499 -37.43 -18.58 -5.75
CA TYR A 499 -37.02 -19.57 -6.76
C TYR A 499 -38.05 -19.69 -7.89
N ALA A 500 -39.35 -19.62 -7.57
CA ALA A 500 -40.44 -19.61 -8.55
C ALA A 500 -40.39 -18.39 -9.46
N ARG A 501 -40.23 -17.17 -8.91
CA ARG A 501 -40.05 -15.94 -9.71
C ARG A 501 -38.86 -16.05 -10.66
N ILE A 502 -37.70 -16.48 -10.17
CA ILE A 502 -36.48 -16.62 -10.99
C ILE A 502 -36.69 -17.67 -12.11
N LEU A 503 -37.45 -18.75 -11.88
CA LEU A 503 -37.82 -19.66 -12.98
C LEU A 503 -38.77 -19.03 -14.00
N ILE A 504 -39.79 -18.28 -13.55
CA ILE A 504 -40.82 -17.68 -14.41
C ILE A 504 -40.24 -16.59 -15.32
N ASP A 505 -39.36 -15.74 -14.79
CA ASP A 505 -38.77 -14.66 -15.59
C ASP A 505 -37.70 -15.19 -16.58
N ASN A 506 -37.00 -16.28 -16.25
CA ASN A 506 -36.06 -16.92 -17.17
C ASN A 506 -36.75 -17.83 -18.22
N SER A 507 -37.87 -18.49 -17.91
CA SER A 507 -38.56 -19.36 -18.88
C SER A 507 -39.17 -18.58 -20.06
N ARG A 508 -39.62 -17.34 -19.79
CA ARG A 508 -40.10 -16.37 -20.79
C ARG A 508 -39.06 -16.01 -21.87
N VAL A 509 -37.77 -16.21 -21.60
CA VAL A 509 -36.68 -15.91 -22.55
C VAL A 509 -36.41 -17.06 -23.53
N LEU A 510 -36.83 -18.29 -23.20
CA LEU A 510 -36.46 -19.51 -23.93
C LEU A 510 -37.64 -20.20 -24.65
N ASN A 511 -38.85 -19.66 -24.57
CA ASN A 511 -40.04 -20.15 -25.27
C ASN A 511 -40.40 -21.63 -24.95
N LEU A 512 -40.00 -22.11 -23.77
CA LEU A 512 -40.30 -23.46 -23.28
C LEU A 512 -41.73 -23.51 -22.71
N SER A 513 -42.55 -24.43 -23.24
CA SER A 513 -43.95 -24.60 -22.83
C SER A 513 -44.07 -25.31 -21.47
N ILE A 514 -43.75 -24.59 -20.39
CA ILE A 514 -44.05 -25.00 -19.01
C ILE A 514 -45.55 -24.84 -18.79
N SER A 515 -46.23 -25.89 -18.35
CA SER A 515 -47.68 -25.86 -18.08
C SER A 515 -48.02 -24.90 -16.93
N GLU A 516 -49.12 -24.15 -17.09
CA GLU A 516 -49.56 -23.07 -16.17
C GLU A 516 -49.92 -23.54 -14.75
N ASN A 517 -49.98 -24.85 -14.49
CA ASN A 517 -50.40 -25.45 -13.21
C ASN A 517 -49.38 -25.32 -12.04
N LEU A 518 -48.31 -24.53 -12.17
CA LEU A 518 -47.26 -24.42 -11.15
C LEU A 518 -47.61 -23.51 -9.95
N GLU A 519 -48.71 -22.75 -10.00
CA GLU A 519 -49.13 -21.89 -8.87
C GLU A 519 -49.72 -22.65 -7.67
N TYR A 520 -50.07 -23.93 -7.79
CA TYR A 520 -50.85 -24.68 -6.76
C TYR A 520 -50.25 -26.02 -6.31
N ALA A 521 -48.93 -26.19 -6.37
CA ALA A 521 -48.24 -27.35 -5.77
C ALA A 521 -48.23 -27.26 -4.22
N SER A 522 -49.28 -27.77 -3.58
CA SER A 522 -49.60 -27.47 -2.18
C SER A 522 -48.97 -28.38 -1.13
N THR A 523 -48.35 -29.51 -1.49
CA THR A 523 -47.77 -30.47 -0.54
C THR A 523 -46.28 -30.76 -0.72
N ASN A 524 -45.61 -31.18 0.36
CA ASN A 524 -44.20 -31.56 0.34
C ASN A 524 -43.92 -32.86 -0.43
N GLU A 525 -44.92 -33.74 -0.53
CA GLU A 525 -44.79 -35.07 -1.16
C GLU A 525 -44.64 -34.94 -2.68
N GLU A 526 -45.49 -34.12 -3.32
CA GLU A 526 -45.51 -33.93 -4.77
C GLU A 526 -44.22 -33.31 -5.30
N LEU A 527 -43.66 -32.32 -4.59
CA LEU A 527 -42.37 -31.71 -4.95
C LEU A 527 -41.19 -32.67 -4.73
N ARG A 528 -41.30 -33.58 -3.74
CA ARG A 528 -40.32 -34.65 -3.53
C ARG A 528 -40.40 -35.68 -4.65
N GLU A 529 -41.59 -36.14 -5.02
CA GLU A 529 -41.79 -37.01 -6.18
C GLU A 529 -41.29 -36.38 -7.48
N ALA A 530 -41.54 -35.08 -7.71
CA ALA A 530 -41.09 -34.38 -8.89
C ALA A 530 -39.55 -34.36 -8.97
N LYS A 531 -38.86 -33.98 -7.88
CA LYS A 531 -37.39 -34.02 -7.80
C LYS A 531 -36.82 -35.43 -7.88
N GLU A 532 -37.53 -36.43 -7.36
CA GLU A 532 -37.09 -37.82 -7.45
C GLU A 532 -37.36 -38.43 -8.84
N LYS A 533 -38.39 -37.99 -9.56
CA LYS A 533 -38.64 -38.28 -10.99
C LYS A 533 -37.58 -37.60 -11.88
N GLU A 534 -37.30 -36.32 -11.67
CA GLU A 534 -36.22 -35.57 -12.34
C GLU A 534 -34.86 -36.27 -12.13
N LYS A 535 -34.53 -36.61 -10.89
CA LYS A 535 -33.30 -37.34 -10.56
C LYS A 535 -33.28 -38.76 -11.16
N LYS A 536 -34.41 -39.47 -11.22
CA LYS A 536 -34.51 -40.78 -11.89
C LYS A 536 -34.34 -40.67 -13.40
N LEU A 537 -34.87 -39.63 -14.05
CA LEU A 537 -34.67 -39.33 -15.47
C LEU A 537 -33.19 -39.05 -15.76
N VAL A 538 -32.59 -38.07 -15.09
CA VAL A 538 -31.16 -37.74 -15.26
C VAL A 538 -30.26 -38.95 -14.97
N GLN A 539 -30.59 -39.76 -13.97
CA GLN A 539 -29.83 -40.98 -13.62
C GLN A 539 -30.19 -42.20 -14.49
N GLN A 540 -31.17 -42.09 -15.38
CA GLN A 540 -31.46 -43.04 -16.46
C GLN A 540 -30.76 -42.60 -17.75
N ASP A 541 -30.75 -41.31 -18.08
CA ASP A 541 -30.03 -40.74 -19.21
C ASP A 541 -28.51 -40.93 -19.07
N ILE A 542 -27.94 -40.67 -17.88
CA ILE A 542 -26.52 -40.97 -17.59
C ILE A 542 -26.21 -42.46 -17.77
N LYS A 543 -27.13 -43.37 -17.43
CA LYS A 543 -26.94 -44.81 -17.65
C LYS A 543 -27.03 -45.21 -19.13
N VAL A 544 -27.76 -44.44 -19.95
CA VAL A 544 -27.77 -44.61 -21.40
C VAL A 544 -26.44 -44.13 -21.99
N GLU A 545 -25.90 -42.98 -21.55
CA GLU A 545 -24.54 -42.55 -21.91
C GLU A 545 -23.48 -43.58 -21.50
N GLU A 546 -23.48 -44.03 -20.24
CA GLU A 546 -22.53 -45.04 -19.74
C GLU A 546 -22.64 -46.35 -20.53
N ALA A 547 -23.85 -46.83 -20.82
CA ALA A 547 -24.04 -48.02 -21.65
C ALA A 547 -23.51 -47.85 -23.08
N GLN A 548 -23.73 -46.68 -23.70
CA GLN A 548 -23.22 -46.38 -25.04
C GLN A 548 -21.68 -46.29 -25.06
N ARG A 549 -21.08 -45.60 -24.08
CA ARG A 549 -19.60 -45.52 -23.94
C ARG A 549 -18.99 -46.89 -23.71
N ASN A 550 -19.52 -47.69 -22.78
CA ASN A 550 -19.00 -49.03 -22.47
C ASN A 550 -19.11 -49.98 -23.69
N THR A 551 -20.18 -49.87 -24.48
CA THR A 551 -20.35 -50.63 -25.73
C THR A 551 -19.29 -50.22 -26.77
N PHE A 552 -18.98 -48.92 -26.87
CA PHE A 552 -17.97 -48.40 -27.80
C PHE A 552 -16.53 -48.75 -27.36
N GLU A 553 -16.21 -48.68 -26.07
CA GLU A 553 -14.90 -49.10 -25.55
C GLU A 553 -14.64 -50.60 -25.78
N SER A 554 -15.66 -51.46 -25.60
CA SER A 554 -15.57 -52.89 -25.96
C SER A 554 -15.24 -53.07 -27.44
N PHE A 555 -15.94 -52.37 -28.33
CA PHE A 555 -15.73 -52.44 -29.79
C PHE A 555 -14.32 -51.98 -30.22
N VAL A 556 -13.78 -50.93 -29.58
CA VAL A 556 -12.42 -50.42 -29.81
C VAL A 556 -11.34 -51.35 -29.24
N TYR A 557 -11.63 -52.06 -28.15
CA TYR A 557 -10.71 -53.04 -27.56
C TYR A 557 -10.63 -54.33 -28.40
N ASP A 558 -11.79 -54.83 -28.85
CA ASP A 558 -11.89 -56.06 -29.64
C ASP A 558 -11.22 -55.92 -31.02
N THR A 559 -11.40 -54.77 -31.70
CA THR A 559 -10.77 -54.52 -33.01
C THR A 559 -9.25 -54.40 -32.98
N ARG A 560 -8.63 -54.23 -31.80
CA ARG A 560 -7.16 -54.17 -31.65
C ARG A 560 -6.50 -55.50 -31.24
N SER A 561 -7.25 -56.46 -30.72
CA SER A 561 -6.69 -57.53 -29.86
C SER A 561 -6.55 -58.91 -30.51
N LYS A 562 -6.69 -59.00 -31.85
CA LYS A 562 -6.48 -60.19 -32.70
C LYS A 562 -7.51 -61.35 -32.52
N PRO A 563 -7.59 -62.30 -33.48
CA PRO A 563 -8.77 -63.14 -33.65
C PRO A 563 -8.72 -64.46 -32.86
N SER A 564 -9.86 -65.16 -32.89
CA SER A 564 -10.14 -66.50 -32.34
C SER A 564 -10.49 -66.57 -30.85
N GLY A 565 -11.80 -66.63 -30.57
CA GLY A 565 -12.32 -67.75 -29.78
C GLY A 565 -12.44 -67.63 -28.25
N ALA A 566 -13.15 -66.63 -27.73
CA ALA A 566 -14.14 -66.82 -26.64
C ALA A 566 -14.85 -65.49 -26.27
N TYR A 567 -16.18 -65.47 -26.32
CA TYR A 567 -16.98 -64.34 -25.81
C TYR A 567 -18.39 -64.82 -25.43
N GLN A 568 -18.82 -64.60 -24.18
CA GLN A 568 -20.24 -64.48 -23.82
C GLN A 568 -20.45 -64.11 -22.34
N SER A 569 -20.92 -62.88 -22.10
CA SER A 569 -22.03 -62.60 -21.16
C SER A 569 -22.48 -61.13 -21.26
N TYR A 570 -23.81 -60.91 -21.29
CA TYR A 570 -24.51 -59.61 -21.10
C TYR A 570 -24.44 -58.52 -22.20
N VAL A 571 -25.22 -58.71 -23.27
CA VAL A 571 -25.87 -57.61 -24.03
C VAL A 571 -27.32 -58.03 -24.36
N THR A 572 -28.27 -57.10 -24.27
CA THR A 572 -29.73 -57.34 -24.44
C THR A 572 -30.20 -57.41 -25.90
N ASP A 573 -31.35 -58.05 -26.13
CA ASP A 573 -31.69 -58.63 -27.44
C ASP A 573 -32.02 -57.65 -28.59
N SER A 574 -32.45 -56.42 -28.31
CA SER A 574 -32.87 -55.47 -29.36
C SER A 574 -31.74 -54.92 -30.25
N GLN A 575 -30.47 -55.14 -29.88
CA GLN A 575 -29.30 -54.65 -30.62
C GLN A 575 -28.60 -55.74 -31.45
N LYS A 576 -29.11 -56.98 -31.46
CA LYS A 576 -28.48 -58.10 -32.16
C LYS A 576 -28.69 -58.05 -33.68
N GLU A 577 -29.84 -57.59 -34.16
CA GLU A 577 -30.28 -57.83 -35.55
C GLU A 577 -29.51 -57.02 -36.60
N VAL A 578 -29.25 -55.73 -36.35
CA VAL A 578 -28.47 -54.87 -37.27
C VAL A 578 -27.00 -55.30 -37.29
N THR A 579 -26.40 -55.52 -36.13
CA THR A 579 -24.98 -55.91 -36.00
C THR A 579 -24.72 -57.29 -36.57
N THR A 580 -25.61 -58.27 -36.33
CA THR A 580 -25.41 -59.65 -36.81
C THR A 580 -25.50 -59.75 -38.33
N ASN A 581 -26.42 -59.03 -38.99
CA ASN A 581 -26.51 -59.05 -40.45
C ASN A 581 -25.24 -58.52 -41.14
N ASN A 582 -24.63 -57.48 -40.59
CA ASN A 582 -23.36 -56.95 -41.12
C ASN A 582 -22.19 -57.87 -40.77
N LEU A 583 -22.10 -58.36 -39.52
CA LEU A 583 -21.03 -59.27 -39.09
C LEU A 583 -21.07 -60.63 -39.82
N GLN A 584 -22.27 -61.09 -40.20
CA GLN A 584 -22.45 -62.31 -40.99
C GLN A 584 -22.00 -62.08 -42.44
N LYS A 585 -22.43 -61.00 -43.11
CA LYS A 585 -21.90 -60.61 -44.42
C LYS A 585 -20.36 -60.54 -44.44
N THR A 586 -19.74 -59.97 -43.40
CA THR A 586 -18.28 -59.89 -43.31
C THR A 586 -17.62 -61.27 -43.07
N LYS A 587 -18.31 -62.22 -42.44
CA LYS A 587 -17.82 -63.60 -42.26
C LYS A 587 -17.99 -64.45 -43.52
N ASP A 588 -19.13 -64.35 -44.18
CA ASP A 588 -19.44 -65.08 -45.42
C ASP A 588 -18.46 -64.66 -46.54
N LEU A 589 -18.05 -63.39 -46.56
CA LEU A 589 -16.99 -62.85 -47.43
C LEU A 589 -15.55 -63.29 -47.06
N LEU A 590 -15.35 -64.09 -46.01
CA LEU A 590 -14.02 -64.52 -45.53
C LEU A 590 -13.84 -66.04 -45.43
N TYR A 591 -14.89 -66.85 -45.56
CA TYR A 591 -14.84 -68.31 -45.39
C TYR A 591 -15.79 -69.10 -46.31
N GLU A 592 -15.76 -68.83 -47.62
CA GLU A 592 -16.00 -69.87 -48.63
C GLU A 592 -14.70 -70.12 -49.42
N ASP A 593 -14.43 -71.39 -49.74
CA ASP A 593 -13.14 -71.85 -50.26
C ASP A 593 -12.98 -71.74 -51.79
N ASN A 594 -11.71 -71.59 -52.19
CA ASN A 594 -11.10 -71.85 -53.52
C ASN A 594 -10.95 -70.69 -54.54
N ASP A 595 -9.83 -70.80 -55.27
CA ASP A 595 -9.46 -70.15 -56.54
C ASP A 595 -9.38 -68.60 -56.65
N LYS A 596 -8.17 -68.09 -56.38
CA LYS A 596 -7.47 -67.04 -57.17
C LYS A 596 -8.17 -65.67 -57.37
N GLU A 597 -8.43 -64.93 -56.30
CA GLU A 597 -8.57 -63.47 -56.39
C GLU A 597 -7.23 -62.74 -56.16
N SER A 598 -7.12 -61.50 -56.68
CA SER A 598 -5.86 -60.74 -56.70
C SER A 598 -5.74 -59.72 -55.57
N GLU A 599 -4.49 -59.37 -55.22
CA GLU A 599 -4.11 -58.47 -54.11
C GLU A 599 -4.74 -57.05 -54.20
N GLN A 600 -5.21 -56.66 -55.40
CA GLN A 600 -5.89 -55.38 -55.62
C GLN A 600 -7.29 -55.33 -54.99
N ASP A 601 -8.08 -56.40 -55.06
CA ASP A 601 -9.49 -56.34 -54.65
C ASP A 601 -9.66 -56.30 -53.12
N TYR A 602 -8.83 -57.07 -52.41
CA TYR A 602 -8.74 -57.01 -50.95
C TYR A 602 -8.34 -55.60 -50.47
N THR A 603 -7.48 -54.91 -51.23
CA THR A 603 -7.07 -53.52 -50.95
C THR A 603 -8.22 -52.53 -51.18
N GLN A 604 -9.05 -52.77 -52.20
CA GLN A 604 -10.25 -51.96 -52.48
C GLN A 604 -11.29 -52.11 -51.35
N ARG A 605 -11.72 -53.34 -51.04
CA ARG A 605 -12.70 -53.63 -49.96
C ARG A 605 -12.26 -53.05 -48.61
N LEU A 606 -10.96 -53.12 -48.29
CA LEU A 606 -10.39 -52.55 -47.07
C LEU A 606 -10.43 -51.00 -47.03
N ASN A 607 -10.36 -50.33 -48.18
CA ASN A 607 -10.43 -48.87 -48.25
C ASN A 607 -11.87 -48.35 -48.19
N ASP A 608 -12.82 -49.05 -48.80
CA ASP A 608 -14.24 -48.71 -48.71
C ASP A 608 -14.77 -48.87 -47.28
N HIS A 609 -14.40 -49.96 -46.58
CA HIS A 609 -14.78 -50.12 -45.17
C HIS A 609 -14.12 -49.07 -44.23
N LYS A 610 -12.88 -48.64 -44.52
CA LYS A 610 -12.25 -47.49 -43.84
C LYS A 610 -12.97 -46.16 -44.10
N LYS A 611 -13.71 -46.03 -45.20
CA LYS A 611 -14.51 -44.85 -45.51
C LYS A 611 -15.80 -44.83 -44.66
N GLU A 612 -16.54 -45.94 -44.63
CA GLU A 612 -17.74 -46.10 -43.80
C GLU A 612 -17.45 -45.81 -42.31
N VAL A 613 -16.36 -46.38 -41.77
CA VAL A 613 -15.94 -46.14 -40.37
C VAL A 613 -15.66 -44.66 -40.10
N ARG A 614 -15.08 -43.91 -41.04
CA ARG A 614 -14.87 -42.46 -40.90
C ARG A 614 -16.17 -41.67 -40.95
N GLU A 615 -17.12 -42.10 -41.79
CA GLU A 615 -18.44 -41.46 -41.91
C GLU A 615 -19.26 -41.64 -40.62
N LEU A 616 -19.23 -42.83 -40.01
CA LEU A 616 -19.82 -43.08 -38.69
C LEU A 616 -19.10 -42.31 -37.57
N GLN A 617 -17.77 -42.26 -37.57
CA GLN A 617 -16.99 -41.45 -36.60
C GLN A 617 -17.35 -39.96 -36.69
N SER A 618 -17.55 -39.43 -37.90
CA SER A 618 -17.99 -38.04 -38.12
C SER A 618 -19.37 -37.77 -37.51
N GLN A 619 -20.33 -38.68 -37.70
CA GLN A 619 -21.68 -38.55 -37.15
C GLN A 619 -21.70 -38.63 -35.61
N VAL A 620 -20.93 -39.56 -35.02
CA VAL A 620 -20.77 -39.64 -33.55
C VAL A 620 -20.15 -38.36 -33.00
N THR A 621 -19.05 -37.88 -33.59
CA THR A 621 -18.38 -36.63 -33.16
C THR A 621 -19.33 -35.43 -33.20
N HIS A 622 -20.21 -35.35 -34.20
CA HIS A 622 -21.22 -34.28 -34.28
C HIS A 622 -22.26 -34.37 -33.16
N MET A 623 -22.72 -35.59 -32.85
CA MET A 623 -23.72 -35.85 -31.81
C MET A 623 -23.15 -35.58 -30.40
N GLU A 624 -21.93 -36.02 -30.11
CA GLU A 624 -21.20 -35.70 -28.89
C GLU A 624 -21.01 -34.19 -28.73
N THR A 625 -20.69 -33.48 -29.82
CA THR A 625 -20.53 -32.02 -29.81
C THR A 625 -21.86 -31.30 -29.52
N GLN A 626 -22.99 -31.80 -30.02
CA GLN A 626 -24.31 -31.24 -29.68
C GLN A 626 -24.66 -31.48 -28.21
N LEU A 627 -24.45 -32.70 -27.69
CA LEU A 627 -24.78 -33.05 -26.31
C LEU A 627 -23.93 -32.28 -25.29
N GLU A 628 -22.62 -32.13 -25.54
CA GLU A 628 -21.70 -31.34 -24.71
C GLU A 628 -22.06 -29.84 -24.74
N ASN A 629 -22.52 -29.31 -25.87
CA ASN A 629 -22.99 -27.92 -25.95
C ASN A 629 -24.29 -27.71 -25.15
N GLU A 630 -25.24 -28.64 -25.20
CA GLU A 630 -26.42 -28.59 -24.32
C GLU A 630 -26.04 -28.70 -22.84
N ARG A 631 -25.10 -29.59 -22.48
CA ARG A 631 -24.65 -29.74 -21.08
C ARG A 631 -24.06 -28.43 -20.56
N ARG A 632 -23.18 -27.79 -21.36
CA ARG A 632 -22.59 -26.47 -21.03
C ARG A 632 -23.64 -25.36 -20.93
N ALA A 633 -24.67 -25.36 -21.78
CA ALA A 633 -25.76 -24.39 -21.68
C ALA A 633 -26.55 -24.55 -20.37
N ARG A 634 -26.84 -25.79 -19.95
CA ARG A 634 -27.51 -26.10 -18.67
C ARG A 634 -26.62 -25.76 -17.47
N GLU A 635 -25.31 -26.05 -17.53
CA GLU A 635 -24.33 -25.68 -16.50
C GLU A 635 -24.22 -24.15 -16.34
N ALA A 636 -24.12 -23.41 -17.44
CA ALA A 636 -24.07 -21.94 -17.43
C ALA A 636 -25.36 -21.31 -16.87
N MET A 637 -26.53 -21.83 -17.24
CA MET A 637 -27.82 -21.38 -16.69
C MET A 637 -27.92 -21.64 -15.18
N GLN A 638 -27.41 -22.77 -14.68
CA GLN A 638 -27.37 -23.03 -13.24
C GLN A 638 -26.46 -22.06 -12.48
N GLU A 639 -25.27 -21.74 -13.00
CA GLU A 639 -24.40 -20.78 -12.31
C GLU A 639 -24.91 -19.34 -12.41
N GLN A 640 -25.56 -18.95 -13.52
CA GLN A 640 -26.24 -17.66 -13.63
C GLN A 640 -27.36 -17.51 -12.59
N ILE A 641 -28.17 -18.55 -12.36
CA ILE A 641 -29.19 -18.57 -11.29
C ILE A 641 -28.53 -18.49 -9.90
N ARG A 642 -27.41 -19.19 -9.68
CA ARG A 642 -26.66 -19.12 -8.40
C ARG A 642 -26.11 -17.72 -8.13
N GLU A 643 -25.54 -17.03 -9.13
CA GLU A 643 -25.06 -15.65 -8.96
C GLU A 643 -26.22 -14.67 -8.71
N GLN A 644 -27.33 -14.76 -9.46
CA GLN A 644 -28.53 -13.94 -9.18
C GLN A 644 -29.05 -14.16 -7.75
N MET A 645 -29.06 -15.40 -7.26
CA MET A 645 -29.40 -15.68 -5.85
C MET A 645 -28.37 -15.13 -4.86
N LYS A 646 -27.07 -15.17 -5.14
CA LYS A 646 -26.02 -14.55 -4.31
C LYS A 646 -26.23 -13.03 -4.23
N GLU A 647 -26.49 -12.36 -5.35
CA GLU A 647 -26.73 -10.91 -5.40
C GLU A 647 -27.98 -10.51 -4.60
N VAL A 648 -29.13 -11.16 -4.83
CA VAL A 648 -30.37 -10.86 -4.08
C VAL A 648 -30.18 -11.09 -2.57
N MET A 649 -29.52 -12.19 -2.18
CA MET A 649 -29.23 -12.46 -0.76
C MET A 649 -28.26 -11.45 -0.14
N GLN A 650 -27.30 -10.90 -0.91
CA GLN A 650 -26.43 -9.82 -0.45
C GLN A 650 -27.17 -8.49 -0.32
N GLN A 651 -28.01 -8.13 -1.29
CA GLN A 651 -28.84 -6.92 -1.25
C GLN A 651 -29.79 -6.96 -0.07
N GLN A 652 -30.51 -8.08 0.14
CA GLN A 652 -31.35 -8.24 1.33
C GLN A 652 -30.54 -8.25 2.63
N LYS A 653 -29.36 -8.88 2.71
CA LYS A 653 -28.52 -8.76 3.92
C LYS A 653 -28.14 -7.30 4.21
N ALA A 654 -27.84 -6.49 3.19
CA ALA A 654 -27.52 -5.08 3.36
C ALA A 654 -28.74 -4.23 3.78
N GLU A 655 -29.92 -4.51 3.22
CA GLU A 655 -31.17 -3.83 3.55
C GLU A 655 -31.68 -4.19 4.95
N PHE A 656 -31.71 -5.49 5.28
CA PHE A 656 -32.03 -5.97 6.62
C PHE A 656 -31.01 -5.43 7.64
N LYS A 657 -29.71 -5.35 7.31
CA LYS A 657 -28.75 -4.71 8.21
C LYS A 657 -29.10 -3.23 8.49
N ARG A 658 -29.53 -2.45 7.50
CA ARG A 658 -29.93 -1.04 7.69
C ARG A 658 -31.10 -0.85 8.67
N GLN A 659 -31.99 -1.84 8.82
CA GLN A 659 -33.14 -1.78 9.74
C GLN A 659 -32.77 -2.02 11.23
N PHE A 660 -31.58 -2.58 11.51
CA PHE A 660 -31.18 -3.03 12.85
C PHE A 660 -29.82 -2.45 13.33
N ASP A 661 -29.08 -1.74 12.49
CA ASP A 661 -27.70 -1.25 12.78
C ASP A 661 -27.65 0.21 13.27
N LYS A 662 -28.78 0.80 13.69
CA LYS A 662 -28.80 2.13 14.34
C LYS A 662 -28.32 2.01 15.79
N TYR A 663 -27.00 1.90 15.93
CA TYR A 663 -26.34 1.94 17.23
C TYR A 663 -26.49 3.33 17.85
N THR A 664 -27.09 3.40 19.02
CA THR A 664 -27.22 4.59 19.86
C THR A 664 -26.16 4.55 20.95
N ASP A 665 -25.18 5.43 20.81
CA ASP A 665 -24.15 5.71 21.80
C ASP A 665 -23.73 7.19 21.74
N ALA A 666 -22.62 7.53 22.41
CA ALA A 666 -22.04 8.87 22.40
C ALA A 666 -20.97 9.09 21.28
N SER A 667 -20.81 8.16 20.32
CA SER A 667 -19.87 8.31 19.20
C SER A 667 -20.38 9.29 18.14
N ALA A 668 -19.50 9.88 17.34
CA ALA A 668 -19.90 10.98 16.47
C ALA A 668 -20.77 10.50 15.29
N THR A 669 -21.84 11.23 14.98
CA THR A 669 -22.68 10.96 13.80
C THR A 669 -21.91 11.26 12.51
N ASN A 670 -22.35 10.68 11.39
CA ASN A 670 -21.70 10.89 10.09
C ASN A 670 -21.59 12.37 9.68
N ASP A 671 -22.54 13.22 10.10
CA ASP A 671 -22.52 14.65 9.81
C ASP A 671 -21.60 15.43 10.78
N GLU A 672 -21.57 15.10 12.07
CA GLU A 672 -20.56 15.64 13.01
C GLU A 672 -19.13 15.25 12.58
N LEU A 673 -18.92 14.00 12.13
CA LEU A 673 -17.65 13.53 11.58
C LEU A 673 -17.25 14.28 10.31
N ARG A 674 -18.23 14.60 9.45
CA ARG A 674 -18.02 15.38 8.23
C ARG A 674 -17.67 16.83 8.55
N GLU A 675 -18.32 17.44 9.54
CA GLU A 675 -18.00 18.79 10.04
C GLU A 675 -16.59 18.81 10.64
N ALA A 676 -16.30 17.92 11.60
CA ALA A 676 -15.00 17.79 12.25
C ALA A 676 -13.86 17.60 11.24
N LYS A 677 -14.09 16.81 10.18
CA LYS A 677 -13.13 16.61 9.08
C LYS A 677 -12.96 17.84 8.19
N GLY A 678 -14.02 18.61 7.93
CA GLY A 678 -13.93 19.90 7.24
C GLY A 678 -13.18 20.95 8.06
N LYS A 679 -13.46 21.00 9.36
CA LYS A 679 -12.82 21.86 10.37
C LYS A 679 -11.33 21.54 10.48
N GLU A 680 -10.94 20.26 10.61
CA GLU A 680 -9.54 19.85 10.61
C GLU A 680 -8.85 20.18 9.28
N LYS A 681 -9.50 19.94 8.14
CA LYS A 681 -8.93 20.28 6.82
C LYS A 681 -8.56 21.78 6.77
N MET A 682 -9.48 22.67 7.13
CA MET A 682 -9.25 24.12 7.15
C MET A 682 -8.14 24.52 8.14
N LEU A 683 -8.11 23.91 9.33
CA LEU A 683 -7.07 24.15 10.34
C LEU A 683 -5.70 23.58 9.95
N ALA A 684 -5.65 22.58 9.07
CA ALA A 684 -4.43 22.04 8.49
C ALA A 684 -3.92 22.91 7.33
N GLU A 685 -4.81 23.35 6.43
CA GLU A 685 -4.47 24.29 5.34
C GLU A 685 -3.92 25.62 5.89
N GLN A 686 -4.53 26.17 6.94
CA GLN A 686 -4.00 27.35 7.63
C GLN A 686 -2.63 27.11 8.29
N HIS A 687 -2.39 25.92 8.85
CA HIS A 687 -1.08 25.60 9.45
C HIS A 687 0.01 25.48 8.38
N ILE A 688 -0.28 24.75 7.30
CA ILE A 688 0.62 24.55 6.15
C ILE A 688 1.03 25.91 5.57
N LYS A 689 0.06 26.79 5.27
CA LYS A 689 0.32 28.14 4.74
C LYS A 689 1.26 28.97 5.61
N VAL A 690 1.14 28.88 6.94
CA VAL A 690 2.01 29.65 7.86
C VAL A 690 3.43 29.09 7.88
N GLU A 691 3.62 27.76 7.86
CA GLU A 691 4.96 27.16 7.75
C GLU A 691 5.59 27.45 6.37
N GLU A 692 4.84 27.32 5.27
CA GLU A 692 5.31 27.69 3.92
C GLU A 692 5.74 29.16 3.84
N THR A 693 4.97 30.08 4.45
CA THR A 693 5.33 31.51 4.51
C THR A 693 6.63 31.74 5.29
N LYS A 694 6.86 31.03 6.40
CA LYS A 694 8.13 31.08 7.13
C LYS A 694 9.29 30.51 6.32
N ASP A 695 9.10 29.39 5.63
CA ASP A 695 10.15 28.77 4.82
C ASP A 695 10.55 29.65 3.64
N GLN A 696 9.62 30.40 3.03
CA GLN A 696 9.96 31.45 2.06
C GLN A 696 10.73 32.61 2.71
N ARG A 697 10.32 33.09 3.91
CA ARG A 697 11.05 34.12 4.67
C ARG A 697 12.49 33.67 5.01
N ASN A 698 12.66 32.45 5.51
CA ASN A 698 13.94 31.83 5.82
C ASN A 698 14.81 31.66 4.56
N THR A 699 14.21 31.23 3.44
CA THR A 699 14.89 31.09 2.15
C THR A 699 15.36 32.43 1.59
N LEU A 700 14.56 33.49 1.72
CA LEU A 700 14.93 34.85 1.34
C LEU A 700 16.08 35.37 2.20
N LEU A 701 16.00 35.23 3.52
CA LEU A 701 17.05 35.63 4.46
C LEU A 701 18.38 34.90 4.19
N TYR A 702 18.32 33.57 3.94
CA TYR A 702 19.47 32.78 3.51
C TYR A 702 20.08 33.31 2.20
N ILE A 703 19.25 33.58 1.19
CA ILE A 703 19.71 34.10 -0.11
C ILE A 703 20.34 35.49 0.02
N ILE A 704 19.86 36.36 0.93
CA ILE A 704 20.48 37.66 1.21
C ILE A 704 21.91 37.48 1.73
N TYR A 705 22.11 36.65 2.76
CA TYR A 705 23.45 36.42 3.34
C TYR A 705 24.39 35.68 2.38
N ASP A 706 23.92 34.65 1.68
CA ASP A 706 24.71 33.91 0.70
C ASP A 706 25.12 34.80 -0.49
N THR A 707 24.22 35.63 -1.00
CA THR A 707 24.53 36.59 -2.09
C THR A 707 25.55 37.63 -1.64
N ARG A 708 25.39 38.22 -0.45
CA ARG A 708 26.35 39.18 0.14
C ARG A 708 27.75 38.56 0.33
N LYS A 709 27.81 37.28 0.75
CA LYS A 709 29.05 36.48 0.86
C LYS A 709 29.66 36.15 -0.52
N LYS A 710 28.84 35.81 -1.51
CA LYS A 710 29.30 35.52 -2.88
C LYS A 710 29.84 36.77 -3.59
N LEU A 711 29.17 37.92 -3.49
CA LEU A 711 29.62 39.18 -4.09
C LEU A 711 30.97 39.68 -3.54
N SER A 712 31.21 39.48 -2.24
CA SER A 712 32.49 39.81 -1.60
C SER A 712 33.58 38.75 -1.85
N GLY A 713 33.19 37.49 -2.08
CA GLY A 713 34.06 36.36 -2.43
C GLY A 713 34.01 35.98 -3.91
N ALA A 714 33.37 34.84 -4.22
CA ALA A 714 33.43 34.16 -5.52
C ALA A 714 33.04 35.03 -6.73
N TYR A 715 32.03 35.89 -6.61
CA TYR A 715 31.51 36.74 -7.68
C TYR A 715 32.23 38.10 -7.78
N ARG A 716 33.18 38.40 -6.88
CA ARG A 716 33.87 39.70 -6.79
C ARG A 716 34.55 40.13 -8.10
N ARG A 717 35.05 39.16 -8.88
CA ARG A 717 35.71 39.36 -10.19
C ARG A 717 34.74 39.39 -11.38
N TYR A 718 33.49 39.02 -11.17
CA TYR A 718 32.50 38.76 -12.24
C TYR A 718 31.35 39.78 -12.26
N ALA A 719 31.17 40.55 -11.19
CA ALA A 719 30.32 41.73 -11.16
C ALA A 719 31.15 43.01 -11.33
N THR A 720 30.63 43.97 -12.10
CA THR A 720 31.10 45.36 -12.10
C THR A 720 30.73 46.06 -10.79
N ASP A 721 31.35 47.20 -10.48
CA ASP A 721 31.09 47.88 -9.20
C ASP A 721 29.69 48.52 -9.15
N SER A 722 29.15 48.95 -10.28
CA SER A 722 27.74 49.38 -10.39
C SER A 722 26.75 48.22 -10.16
N GLU A 723 27.05 47.02 -10.66
CA GLU A 723 26.23 45.82 -10.37
C GLU A 723 26.33 45.43 -8.89
N LYS A 724 27.52 45.49 -8.28
CA LYS A 724 27.71 45.25 -6.83
C LYS A 724 26.90 46.24 -6.00
N GLU A 725 26.95 47.53 -6.33
CA GLU A 725 26.20 48.57 -5.64
C GLU A 725 24.69 48.37 -5.80
N LEU A 726 24.20 48.13 -7.02
CA LEU A 726 22.78 47.87 -7.29
C LEU A 726 22.26 46.65 -6.53
N ILE A 727 22.98 45.52 -6.57
CA ILE A 727 22.57 44.32 -5.85
C ILE A 727 22.66 44.55 -4.34
N THR A 728 23.74 45.15 -3.82
CA THR A 728 23.89 45.40 -2.37
C THR A 728 22.79 46.32 -1.84
N ASN A 729 22.42 47.36 -2.59
CA ASN A 729 21.33 48.27 -2.23
C ASN A 729 19.94 47.60 -2.32
N ASN A 730 19.75 46.64 -3.23
CA ASN A 730 18.52 45.84 -3.31
C ASN A 730 18.44 44.80 -2.17
N LEU A 731 19.55 44.13 -1.85
CA LEU A 731 19.66 43.24 -0.70
C LEU A 731 19.38 43.99 0.61
N GLN A 732 19.96 45.17 0.80
CA GLN A 732 19.72 45.97 2.01
C GLN A 732 18.24 46.35 2.13
N LYS A 733 17.63 46.94 1.09
CA LYS A 733 16.18 47.26 1.09
C LYS A 733 15.27 46.06 1.30
N THR A 734 15.74 44.85 1.03
CA THR A 734 14.97 43.61 1.25
C THR A 734 15.19 43.06 2.67
N GLU A 735 16.38 43.25 3.24
CA GLU A 735 16.67 42.97 4.66
C GLU A 735 15.95 43.98 5.58
N ASP A 736 15.97 45.27 5.24
CA ASP A 736 15.22 46.33 5.95
C ASP A 736 13.72 45.99 5.96
N TRP A 737 13.15 45.66 4.79
CA TRP A 737 11.75 45.22 4.67
C TRP A 737 11.41 43.97 5.49
N LEU A 738 12.35 43.04 5.69
CA LEU A 738 12.16 41.84 6.53
C LEU A 738 12.11 42.13 8.04
N TYR A 739 12.41 43.36 8.46
CA TYR A 739 12.42 43.83 9.84
C TYR A 739 11.47 45.01 10.11
N ASP A 740 11.15 45.83 9.10
CA ASP A 740 10.13 46.91 9.19
C ASP A 740 8.69 46.37 9.09
N ASP A 741 8.44 45.33 8.28
CA ASP A 741 7.13 44.68 8.23
C ASP A 741 6.87 43.95 9.57
N ASN A 742 5.77 44.33 10.24
CA ASN A 742 5.20 43.48 11.29
C ASN A 742 4.77 42.15 10.64
N ASP A 743 5.18 41.02 11.23
CA ASP A 743 5.00 39.63 10.74
C ASP A 743 3.54 39.19 10.43
N ASP A 744 2.54 40.06 10.57
CA ASP A 744 1.10 39.81 10.42
C ASP A 744 0.55 40.04 8.99
N GLU A 745 1.20 40.85 8.13
CA GLU A 745 0.60 41.29 6.85
C GLU A 745 1.24 40.71 5.56
N SER A 746 2.55 40.48 5.52
CA SER A 746 3.27 40.06 4.30
C SER A 746 2.92 38.64 3.84
N SER A 747 2.62 38.44 2.55
CA SER A 747 2.19 37.14 2.01
C SER A 747 3.33 36.34 1.38
N GLU A 748 3.12 35.02 1.22
CA GLU A 748 3.99 34.11 0.46
C GLU A 748 4.37 34.67 -0.94
N GLN A 749 3.44 35.37 -1.61
CA GLN A 749 3.66 35.95 -2.93
C GLN A 749 4.64 37.14 -2.88
N ASP A 750 4.65 37.90 -1.78
CA ASP A 750 5.57 39.02 -1.59
C ASP A 750 6.99 38.51 -1.38
N TYR A 751 7.19 37.52 -0.50
CA TYR A 751 8.48 36.83 -0.34
C TYR A 751 8.98 36.24 -1.66
N THR A 752 8.09 35.59 -2.42
CA THR A 752 8.40 35.02 -3.75
C THR A 752 8.75 36.11 -4.78
N GLY A 753 8.12 37.28 -4.71
CA GLY A 753 8.45 38.46 -5.50
C GLY A 753 9.87 38.96 -5.23
N LYS A 754 10.20 39.24 -3.97
CA LYS A 754 11.54 39.70 -3.55
C LYS A 754 12.63 38.67 -3.96
N LEU A 755 12.35 37.38 -3.76
CA LEU A 755 13.22 36.28 -4.20
C LEU A 755 13.49 36.30 -5.72
N LYS A 756 12.46 36.60 -6.53
CA LYS A 756 12.55 36.69 -7.98
C LYS A 756 13.36 37.91 -8.44
N ASP A 757 13.17 39.06 -7.78
CA ASP A 757 13.90 40.29 -8.08
C ASP A 757 15.40 40.16 -7.78
N ILE A 758 15.78 39.61 -6.61
CA ILE A 758 17.19 39.36 -6.27
C ILE A 758 17.82 38.39 -7.28
N LYS A 759 17.14 37.28 -7.61
CA LYS A 759 17.64 36.30 -8.60
C LYS A 759 17.86 36.94 -9.97
N LYS A 760 16.93 37.79 -10.44
CA LYS A 760 17.03 38.51 -11.72
C LYS A 760 18.22 39.47 -11.77
N LEU A 761 18.57 40.12 -10.66
CA LEU A 761 19.76 40.97 -10.58
C LEU A 761 21.07 40.16 -10.51
N LEU A 762 21.03 38.96 -9.91
CA LEU A 762 22.19 38.11 -9.72
C LEU A 762 22.55 37.26 -10.95
N GLU A 763 21.55 36.85 -11.74
CA GLU A 763 21.69 35.96 -12.91
C GLU A 763 22.80 36.37 -13.91
N PRO A 764 22.96 37.64 -14.32
CA PRO A 764 24.03 38.04 -15.23
C PRO A 764 25.44 37.88 -14.63
N VAL A 765 25.57 37.95 -13.31
CA VAL A 765 26.84 37.74 -12.59
C VAL A 765 27.11 36.24 -12.44
N GLU A 766 26.08 35.47 -12.05
CA GLU A 766 26.16 34.02 -11.96
C GLU A 766 26.52 33.35 -13.29
N ASN A 767 25.97 33.83 -14.41
CA ASN A 767 26.23 33.25 -15.71
C ASN A 767 27.67 33.51 -16.18
N ARG A 768 28.24 34.72 -15.94
CA ARG A 768 29.67 34.99 -16.14
C ARG A 768 30.57 34.09 -15.28
N TYR A 769 30.19 33.87 -14.02
CA TYR A 769 30.91 32.96 -13.12
C TYR A 769 30.84 31.50 -13.60
N LYS A 770 29.68 31.01 -14.06
CA LYS A 770 29.51 29.65 -14.61
C LYS A 770 30.31 29.45 -15.90
N GLU A 771 30.29 30.43 -16.81
CA GLU A 771 31.03 30.41 -18.08
C GLU A 771 32.55 30.28 -17.85
N GLU A 772 33.14 31.09 -16.96
CA GLU A 772 34.58 31.02 -16.67
C GLU A 772 35.01 29.70 -16.02
N ASN A 773 34.22 29.19 -15.06
CA ASN A 773 34.48 27.88 -14.44
C ASN A 773 34.35 26.72 -15.42
N ALA A 774 33.40 26.79 -16.38
CA ALA A 774 33.26 25.80 -17.44
C ALA A 774 34.50 25.82 -18.36
N ILE A 775 34.97 27.00 -18.77
CA ILE A 775 36.20 27.16 -19.57
C ILE A 775 37.42 26.62 -18.81
N GLU A 776 37.59 26.94 -17.52
CA GLU A 776 38.71 26.42 -16.73
C GLU A 776 38.68 24.89 -16.61
N LYS A 777 37.48 24.30 -16.44
CA LYS A 777 37.28 22.84 -16.41
C LYS A 777 37.61 22.21 -17.77
N ALA A 778 37.12 22.77 -18.88
CA ALA A 778 37.37 22.27 -20.23
C ALA A 778 38.88 22.30 -20.58
N ILE A 779 39.57 23.41 -20.26
CA ILE A 779 41.04 23.53 -20.42
C ILE A 779 41.76 22.42 -19.66
N LYS A 780 41.38 22.15 -18.40
CA LYS A 780 41.95 21.06 -17.59
C LYS A 780 41.66 19.67 -18.17
N SER A 781 40.46 19.45 -18.71
CA SER A 781 40.12 18.21 -19.42
C SER A 781 41.01 18.00 -20.65
N LEU A 782 41.23 19.03 -21.47
CA LEU A 782 42.11 18.94 -22.64
C LEU A 782 43.57 18.72 -22.24
N GLN A 783 44.08 19.44 -21.24
CA GLN A 783 45.44 19.21 -20.69
C GLN A 783 45.61 17.78 -20.16
N SER A 784 44.61 17.24 -19.46
CA SER A 784 44.62 15.84 -18.99
C SER A 784 44.56 14.84 -20.15
N CYS A 785 43.83 15.14 -21.22
CA CYS A 785 43.75 14.31 -22.41
C CYS A 785 45.08 14.31 -23.18
N ILE A 786 45.70 15.47 -23.36
CA ILE A 786 47.05 15.64 -23.93
C ILE A 786 48.08 14.83 -23.12
N ALA A 787 48.08 14.95 -21.79
CA ALA A 787 48.98 14.20 -20.92
C ALA A 787 48.77 12.67 -21.00
N LYS A 788 47.50 12.21 -21.05
CA LYS A 788 47.12 10.81 -21.30
C LYS A 788 47.76 10.30 -22.60
N TYR A 789 47.58 10.98 -23.73
CA TYR A 789 48.13 10.52 -25.01
C TYR A 789 49.65 10.65 -25.12
N TYR A 790 50.28 11.67 -24.51
CA TYR A 790 51.74 11.71 -24.39
C TYR A 790 52.31 10.50 -23.63
N SER A 791 51.74 10.17 -22.47
CA SER A 791 52.18 9.03 -21.66
C SER A 791 51.97 7.70 -22.39
N HIS A 792 50.88 7.56 -23.13
CA HIS A 792 50.62 6.38 -23.95
C HIS A 792 51.57 6.30 -25.16
N ALA A 793 51.86 7.43 -25.82
CA ALA A 793 52.79 7.48 -26.95
C ALA A 793 54.18 6.96 -26.60
N ASP A 794 54.66 7.15 -25.37
CA ASP A 794 55.96 6.61 -24.95
C ASP A 794 56.01 5.08 -24.88
N SER A 795 54.85 4.39 -24.84
CA SER A 795 54.72 2.93 -24.96
C SER A 795 54.49 2.41 -26.38
N LEU A 796 54.41 3.28 -27.40
CA LEU A 796 54.21 2.90 -28.80
C LEU A 796 55.55 2.77 -29.56
N PRO A 797 55.59 1.99 -30.66
CA PRO A 797 56.72 1.99 -31.59
C PRO A 797 57.00 3.38 -32.16
N ASP A 798 58.27 3.67 -32.47
CA ASP A 798 58.74 5.02 -32.81
C ASP A 798 57.97 5.67 -34.00
N ASP A 799 57.57 4.86 -34.98
CA ASP A 799 56.81 5.33 -36.15
C ASP A 799 55.40 5.83 -35.80
N LYS A 800 54.80 5.33 -34.72
CA LYS A 800 53.50 5.79 -34.19
C LYS A 800 53.68 6.85 -33.10
N LYS A 801 54.67 6.65 -32.24
CA LYS A 801 55.04 7.52 -31.12
C LYS A 801 55.16 8.96 -31.56
N GLU A 802 55.94 9.24 -32.61
CA GLU A 802 56.13 10.63 -33.07
C GLU A 802 54.89 11.20 -33.78
N LYS A 803 54.05 10.36 -34.40
CA LYS A 803 52.74 10.78 -34.95
C LYS A 803 51.78 11.20 -33.83
N VAL A 804 51.63 10.39 -32.78
CA VAL A 804 50.77 10.73 -31.62
C VAL A 804 51.31 11.98 -30.91
N LYS A 805 52.63 12.09 -30.71
CA LYS A 805 53.23 13.29 -30.12
C LYS A 805 53.03 14.55 -30.98
N ASN A 806 53.02 14.45 -32.31
CA ASN A 806 52.67 15.60 -33.16
C ASN A 806 51.21 16.06 -32.97
N VAL A 807 50.23 15.16 -32.95
CA VAL A 807 48.82 15.54 -32.69
C VAL A 807 48.66 16.15 -31.29
N CYS A 808 49.42 15.67 -30.28
CA CYS A 808 49.45 16.28 -28.96
C CYS A 808 50.03 17.71 -28.99
N ARG A 809 51.15 17.94 -29.69
CA ARG A 809 51.75 19.28 -29.88
C ARG A 809 50.81 20.24 -30.60
N GLU A 810 50.08 19.76 -31.62
CA GLU A 810 49.08 20.56 -32.33
C GLU A 810 47.93 20.98 -31.40
N ALA A 811 47.44 20.07 -30.55
CA ALA A 811 46.43 20.39 -29.54
C ALA A 811 46.94 21.35 -28.46
N GLU A 812 48.20 21.21 -28.01
CA GLU A 812 48.84 22.17 -27.08
C GLU A 812 48.97 23.56 -27.71
N HIS A 813 49.45 23.65 -28.95
CA HIS A 813 49.65 24.91 -29.65
C HIS A 813 48.31 25.60 -29.97
N TRP A 814 47.28 24.81 -30.32
CA TRP A 814 45.90 25.31 -30.43
C TRP A 814 45.39 25.85 -29.09
N LEU A 815 45.58 25.11 -28.00
CA LEU A 815 45.13 25.52 -26.66
C LEU A 815 45.83 26.81 -26.17
N ILE A 816 47.14 26.94 -26.39
CA ILE A 816 47.90 28.16 -26.08
C ILE A 816 47.35 29.36 -26.86
N ASN A 817 47.09 29.19 -28.16
CA ASN A 817 46.49 30.25 -28.99
C ASN A 817 45.08 30.61 -28.51
N ALA A 818 44.23 29.61 -28.22
CA ALA A 818 42.86 29.82 -27.77
C ALA A 818 42.81 30.54 -26.40
N ILE A 819 43.72 30.20 -25.47
CA ILE A 819 43.88 30.92 -24.20
C ILE A 819 44.35 32.37 -24.45
N SER A 820 45.27 32.61 -25.39
CA SER A 820 45.72 33.98 -25.69
C SER A 820 44.61 34.87 -26.30
N GLN A 821 43.71 34.29 -27.09
CA GLN A 821 42.59 35.00 -27.72
C GLN A 821 41.41 35.24 -26.77
N LYS A 822 41.39 34.61 -25.58
CA LYS A 822 40.35 34.74 -24.55
C LYS A 822 40.06 36.18 -24.10
N HIS A 823 40.99 37.11 -24.32
CA HIS A 823 40.78 38.53 -24.05
C HIS A 823 40.00 39.31 -25.14
N SER A 824 39.60 38.65 -26.24
CA SER A 824 39.06 39.34 -27.43
C SER A 824 37.70 38.85 -27.95
N SER A 825 37.20 37.69 -27.50
CA SER A 825 35.89 37.15 -27.88
C SER A 825 35.22 36.36 -26.75
N SER A 826 33.88 36.24 -26.80
CA SER A 826 33.03 35.69 -25.73
C SER A 826 32.22 34.49 -26.20
N LYS A 827 31.83 33.60 -25.26
CA LYS A 827 30.77 32.57 -25.37
C LYS A 827 30.98 31.28 -26.18
N THR A 828 32.06 31.07 -26.94
CA THR A 828 32.25 29.76 -27.64
C THR A 828 33.33 28.85 -27.03
N LEU A 829 34.32 29.42 -26.33
CA LEU A 829 35.59 28.76 -26.01
C LEU A 829 35.47 27.39 -25.30
N SER A 830 34.47 27.16 -24.45
CA SER A 830 34.27 25.83 -23.84
C SER A 830 33.93 24.75 -24.89
N SER A 831 32.96 25.04 -25.77
CA SER A 831 32.52 24.14 -26.85
C SER A 831 33.63 23.90 -27.87
N ASP A 832 34.44 24.93 -28.14
CA ASP A 832 35.63 24.81 -29.01
C ASP A 832 36.71 23.91 -28.38
N VAL A 833 36.92 23.98 -27.04
CA VAL A 833 37.83 23.09 -26.31
C VAL A 833 37.30 21.65 -26.26
N ASP A 834 36.00 21.45 -26.05
CA ASP A 834 35.38 20.11 -26.06
C ASP A 834 35.48 19.45 -27.45
N ARG A 835 35.36 20.24 -28.54
CA ARG A 835 35.70 19.79 -29.91
C ARG A 835 37.18 19.44 -30.08
N ALA A 836 38.09 20.22 -29.50
CA ALA A 836 39.53 19.94 -29.56
C ALA A 836 39.89 18.63 -28.80
N ILE A 837 39.20 18.32 -27.69
CA ILE A 837 39.31 17.02 -27.02
C ILE A 837 38.89 15.90 -27.97
N TYR A 838 37.68 15.98 -28.55
CA TYR A 838 37.18 14.96 -29.49
C TYR A 838 38.11 14.75 -30.69
N PHE A 839 38.65 15.84 -31.27
CA PHE A 839 39.58 15.78 -32.39
C PHE A 839 40.92 15.15 -32.00
N LEU A 840 41.45 15.47 -30.81
CA LEU A 840 42.65 14.84 -30.26
C LEU A 840 42.46 13.33 -30.04
N GLU A 841 41.35 12.93 -29.40
CA GLU A 841 41.07 11.51 -29.14
C GLU A 841 40.89 10.73 -30.44
N SER A 842 40.06 11.23 -31.37
CA SER A 842 39.78 10.57 -32.66
C SER A 842 41.05 10.35 -33.49
N ASN A 843 41.92 11.36 -33.61
CA ASN A 843 43.17 11.23 -34.35
C ASN A 843 44.19 10.33 -33.63
N CYS A 844 44.34 10.45 -32.31
CA CYS A 844 45.27 9.60 -31.56
C CYS A 844 44.84 8.13 -31.61
N GLU A 845 43.56 7.82 -31.40
CA GLU A 845 43.04 6.45 -31.52
C GLU A 845 43.22 5.89 -32.94
N SER A 846 43.00 6.69 -33.98
CA SER A 846 43.22 6.30 -35.38
C SER A 846 44.68 5.92 -35.64
N ILE A 847 45.63 6.74 -35.16
CA ILE A 847 47.08 6.47 -35.27
C ILE A 847 47.44 5.19 -34.49
N ILE A 848 46.95 5.04 -33.26
CA ILE A 848 47.20 3.85 -32.42
C ILE A 848 46.71 2.57 -33.12
N ARG A 849 45.51 2.60 -33.73
CA ARG A 849 44.86 1.45 -34.40
C ARG A 849 45.44 1.11 -35.79
N SER A 850 46.18 2.02 -36.44
CA SER A 850 46.82 1.74 -37.74
C SER A 850 47.94 0.69 -37.66
N GLU A 851 48.19 -0.10 -38.70
CA GLU A 851 49.32 -1.07 -38.72
C GLU A 851 50.59 -0.51 -39.39
N PRO A 852 51.80 -0.99 -39.04
CA PRO A 852 53.06 -0.54 -39.67
C PRO A 852 53.15 -1.01 -41.12
N SER A 853 53.80 -0.25 -42.00
CA SER A 853 53.91 -0.60 -43.42
C SER A 853 55.29 -0.32 -44.02
N PHE A 854 55.74 -1.27 -44.86
CA PHE A 854 56.91 -1.18 -45.76
C PHE A 854 56.51 -1.81 -47.13
N PRO A 855 57.33 -1.66 -48.20
CA PRO A 855 56.82 -1.07 -49.43
C PRO A 855 56.12 -2.04 -50.39
N ARG A 856 55.32 -1.44 -51.29
CA ARG A 856 54.51 -2.13 -52.30
C ARG A 856 55.36 -2.98 -53.25
N ASN A 857 54.80 -4.12 -53.63
CA ASN A 857 55.03 -4.73 -54.94
C ASN A 857 53.66 -5.08 -55.53
N GLU A 858 53.42 -4.76 -56.79
CA GLU A 858 52.08 -4.85 -57.36
C GLU A 858 51.71 -6.28 -57.75
N LYS A 859 50.53 -6.73 -57.31
CA LYS A 859 49.79 -7.85 -57.93
C LYS A 859 48.33 -7.47 -57.99
N HIS A 860 47.68 -7.78 -59.12
CA HIS A 860 46.23 -7.67 -59.26
C HIS A 860 45.55 -8.54 -58.21
N VAL A 861 44.65 -7.93 -57.42
CA VAL A 861 43.67 -8.62 -56.58
C VAL A 861 42.29 -8.31 -57.14
N ASP A 862 41.41 -9.30 -57.10
CA ASP A 862 40.19 -9.32 -57.89
C ASP A 862 39.24 -8.15 -57.58
N SER A 863 38.69 -7.54 -58.64
CA SER A 863 37.90 -6.30 -58.54
C SER A 863 36.62 -6.48 -57.72
N LYS A 864 36.15 -7.73 -57.62
CA LYS A 864 34.99 -8.16 -56.83
C LYS A 864 35.32 -8.38 -55.35
N SER A 865 36.45 -9.02 -55.04
CA SER A 865 36.88 -9.27 -53.66
C SER A 865 37.07 -7.97 -52.87
N ALA A 866 37.71 -6.96 -53.48
CA ALA A 866 37.87 -5.64 -52.86
C ALA A 866 36.53 -4.91 -52.61
N ARG A 867 35.46 -5.25 -53.34
CA ARG A 867 34.11 -4.67 -53.15
C ARG A 867 33.32 -5.42 -52.08
N GLU A 868 33.47 -6.74 -51.99
CA GLU A 868 32.96 -7.53 -50.87
C GLU A 868 33.61 -7.07 -49.56
N GLU A 869 34.91 -6.79 -49.57
CA GLU A 869 35.64 -6.21 -48.44
C GLU A 869 35.16 -4.80 -48.07
N ALA A 870 34.91 -3.92 -49.07
CA ALA A 870 34.36 -2.59 -48.83
C ALA A 870 32.88 -2.59 -48.37
N ALA A 871 32.12 -3.64 -48.69
CA ALA A 871 30.68 -3.75 -48.36
C ALA A 871 30.39 -4.65 -47.13
N LYS A 872 31.42 -5.30 -46.56
CA LYS A 872 31.39 -6.09 -45.31
C LYS A 872 30.78 -5.36 -44.10
N PRO A 873 31.01 -4.05 -43.88
CA PRO A 873 30.39 -3.32 -42.77
C PRO A 873 28.85 -3.34 -42.81
N LEU A 874 28.26 -3.28 -44.01
CA LEU A 874 26.81 -3.34 -44.19
C LEU A 874 26.24 -4.73 -43.86
N GLN A 875 26.92 -5.82 -44.24
CA GLN A 875 26.52 -7.17 -43.76
C GLN A 875 26.56 -7.29 -42.23
N THR A 876 27.48 -6.59 -41.58
CA THR A 876 27.65 -6.61 -40.12
C THR A 876 26.51 -5.85 -39.43
N CYS A 877 26.13 -4.68 -39.96
CA CYS A 877 24.92 -3.94 -39.56
C CYS A 877 23.64 -4.79 -39.74
N ILE A 878 23.46 -5.42 -40.90
CA ILE A 878 22.31 -6.29 -41.19
C ILE A 878 22.22 -7.45 -40.17
N LYS A 879 23.35 -8.09 -39.85
CA LYS A 879 23.39 -9.17 -38.84
C LYS A 879 23.04 -8.67 -37.44
N LYS A 880 23.55 -7.49 -37.03
CA LYS A 880 23.22 -6.82 -35.76
C LYS A 880 21.70 -6.63 -35.62
N TYR A 881 21.03 -6.05 -36.62
CA TYR A 881 19.60 -5.76 -36.51
C TYR A 881 18.69 -6.97 -36.71
N LYS A 882 19.05 -7.96 -37.54
CA LYS A 882 18.31 -9.24 -37.56
C LYS A 882 18.35 -9.96 -36.21
N LEU A 883 19.50 -9.95 -35.52
CA LEU A 883 19.65 -10.61 -34.22
C LEU A 883 18.94 -9.83 -33.09
N LEU A 884 18.88 -8.49 -33.18
CA LEU A 884 18.01 -7.67 -32.32
C LEU A 884 16.51 -7.89 -32.60
N ALA A 885 16.12 -8.07 -33.87
CA ALA A 885 14.72 -8.30 -34.26
C ALA A 885 14.13 -9.58 -33.64
N GLU A 886 14.94 -10.61 -33.39
CA GLU A 886 14.52 -11.81 -32.65
C GLU A 886 14.02 -11.53 -31.22
N LEU A 887 14.40 -10.38 -30.64
CA LEU A 887 13.99 -9.94 -29.30
C LEU A 887 12.78 -8.97 -29.30
N LEU A 888 12.24 -8.63 -30.48
CA LEU A 888 11.13 -7.67 -30.62
C LEU A 888 9.76 -8.37 -30.75
N PRO A 889 8.65 -7.68 -30.40
CA PRO A 889 7.30 -8.12 -30.73
C PRO A 889 7.13 -8.35 -32.24
N VAL A 890 6.25 -9.28 -32.62
CA VAL A 890 6.13 -9.80 -33.99
C VAL A 890 5.93 -8.71 -35.04
N GLU A 891 5.13 -7.67 -34.74
CA GLU A 891 4.90 -6.56 -35.67
C GLU A 891 6.21 -5.81 -35.99
N LYS A 892 6.92 -5.34 -34.95
CA LYS A 892 8.20 -4.62 -35.09
C LYS A 892 9.34 -5.50 -35.61
N LYS A 893 9.33 -6.79 -35.27
CA LYS A 893 10.28 -7.79 -35.77
C LYS A 893 10.20 -7.90 -37.29
N GLU A 894 9.01 -7.93 -37.87
CA GLU A 894 8.85 -8.06 -39.32
C GLU A 894 9.24 -6.77 -40.07
N GLU A 895 8.98 -5.58 -39.50
CA GLU A 895 9.46 -4.30 -40.03
C GLU A 895 11.00 -4.22 -40.09
N VAL A 896 11.69 -4.52 -38.98
CA VAL A 896 13.17 -4.55 -38.93
C VAL A 896 13.72 -5.61 -39.89
N ASN A 897 13.11 -6.80 -39.96
CA ASN A 897 13.50 -7.84 -40.90
C ASN A 897 13.23 -7.45 -42.37
N SER A 898 12.24 -6.59 -42.65
CA SER A 898 11.95 -6.08 -44.00
C SER A 898 13.04 -5.10 -44.46
N LEU A 899 13.41 -4.14 -43.60
CA LEU A 899 14.53 -3.23 -43.85
C LEU A 899 15.85 -3.99 -44.06
N CYS A 900 16.12 -5.01 -43.24
CA CYS A 900 17.30 -5.86 -43.42
C CYS A 900 17.28 -6.60 -44.77
N ARG A 901 16.11 -7.10 -45.23
CA ARG A 901 15.94 -7.72 -46.56
C ARG A 901 16.12 -6.74 -47.73
N GLU A 902 15.88 -5.44 -47.53
CA GLU A 902 16.16 -4.41 -48.54
C GLU A 902 17.65 -4.06 -48.58
N ALA A 903 18.28 -3.90 -47.41
CA ALA A 903 19.72 -3.68 -47.29
C ALA A 903 20.56 -4.84 -47.86
N GLU A 904 20.14 -6.09 -47.68
CA GLU A 904 20.76 -7.27 -48.31
C GLU A 904 20.69 -7.21 -49.85
N ARG A 905 19.55 -6.80 -50.42
CA ARG A 905 19.39 -6.63 -51.86
C ARG A 905 20.27 -5.50 -52.40
N TRP A 906 20.40 -4.38 -51.66
CA TRP A 906 21.34 -3.32 -52.02
C TRP A 906 22.80 -3.79 -51.96
N HIS A 907 23.20 -4.51 -50.91
CA HIS A 907 24.55 -5.06 -50.78
C HIS A 907 24.92 -5.97 -51.97
N VAL A 908 24.02 -6.88 -52.37
CA VAL A 908 24.25 -7.77 -53.52
C VAL A 908 24.41 -6.97 -54.83
N MET A 909 23.63 -5.91 -55.04
CA MET A 909 23.80 -5.02 -56.20
C MET A 909 25.12 -4.22 -56.13
N ALA A 910 25.49 -3.72 -54.96
CA ALA A 910 26.71 -2.92 -54.76
C ALA A 910 28.00 -3.72 -55.01
N VAL A 911 28.00 -5.01 -54.66
CA VAL A 911 29.09 -5.96 -54.96
C VAL A 911 29.13 -6.34 -56.46
N SER A 912 27.98 -6.43 -57.14
CA SER A 912 27.90 -6.95 -58.52
C SER A 912 27.93 -5.88 -59.63
N GLN A 913 27.58 -4.61 -59.36
CA GLN A 913 27.59 -3.56 -60.39
C GLN A 913 28.98 -2.95 -60.61
N GLU A 914 29.68 -3.39 -61.65
CA GLU A 914 31.03 -2.90 -61.99
C GLU A 914 31.15 -1.37 -62.16
N ARG A 915 30.06 -0.68 -62.52
CA ARG A 915 30.05 0.78 -62.80
C ARG A 915 30.40 1.70 -61.61
N LEU A 916 30.36 1.23 -60.37
CA LEU A 916 30.78 2.02 -59.20
C LEU A 916 32.26 1.82 -58.88
N SER A 917 33.03 2.91 -58.79
CA SER A 917 34.44 2.85 -58.39
C SER A 917 34.58 2.55 -56.90
N LEU A 918 35.65 1.87 -56.48
CA LEU A 918 35.91 1.59 -55.06
C LEU A 918 35.94 2.86 -54.18
N LYS A 919 36.46 3.98 -54.71
CA LYS A 919 36.46 5.29 -54.01
C LYS A 919 35.06 5.86 -53.77
N THR A 920 34.08 5.53 -54.61
CA THR A 920 32.67 5.95 -54.46
C THR A 920 31.75 4.87 -53.90
N LEU A 921 32.26 3.64 -53.73
CA LEU A 921 31.52 2.55 -53.09
C LEU A 921 31.50 2.70 -51.57
N SER A 922 32.65 2.87 -50.91
CA SER A 922 32.71 2.92 -49.44
C SER A 922 31.88 4.04 -48.81
N PRO A 923 31.85 5.28 -49.35
CA PRO A 923 30.96 6.32 -48.83
C PRO A 923 29.47 5.99 -48.95
N LYS A 924 29.08 5.29 -50.04
CA LYS A 924 27.69 4.84 -50.24
C LYS A 924 27.32 3.65 -49.35
N VAL A 925 28.27 2.75 -49.06
CA VAL A 925 28.09 1.68 -48.07
C VAL A 925 27.78 2.28 -46.70
N ASN A 926 28.55 3.28 -46.27
CA ASN A 926 28.31 3.98 -45.00
C ASN A 926 26.94 4.68 -45.01
N GLN A 927 26.61 5.46 -46.05
CA GLN A 927 25.31 6.11 -46.18
C GLN A 927 24.11 5.13 -46.08
N VAL A 928 24.25 3.91 -46.60
CA VAL A 928 23.21 2.86 -46.48
C VAL A 928 23.20 2.24 -45.07
N ILE A 929 24.35 2.11 -44.40
CA ILE A 929 24.42 1.71 -42.98
C ILE A 929 23.68 2.73 -42.11
N ASP A 930 23.93 4.03 -42.29
CA ASP A 930 23.32 5.10 -41.50
C ASP A 930 21.78 5.09 -41.65
N ILE A 931 21.28 4.90 -42.87
CA ILE A 931 19.84 4.75 -43.17
C ILE A 931 19.24 3.51 -42.46
N VAL A 932 19.96 2.38 -42.45
CA VAL A 932 19.49 1.13 -41.82
C VAL A 932 19.54 1.23 -40.29
N GLU A 933 20.62 1.75 -39.72
CA GLU A 933 20.75 1.96 -38.26
C GLU A 933 19.65 2.91 -37.77
N SER A 934 19.48 4.08 -38.42
CA SER A 934 18.47 5.08 -38.04
C SER A 934 17.05 4.53 -38.09
N LYS A 935 16.65 3.87 -39.18
CA LYS A 935 15.30 3.27 -39.30
C LYS A 935 15.07 2.10 -38.35
N CYS A 936 16.07 1.24 -38.13
CA CYS A 936 15.91 0.14 -37.17
C CYS A 936 15.85 0.65 -35.73
N GLN A 937 16.65 1.66 -35.37
CA GLN A 937 16.64 2.27 -34.04
C GLN A 937 15.31 2.98 -33.75
N SER A 938 14.72 3.71 -34.70
CA SER A 938 13.42 4.36 -34.49
C SER A 938 12.28 3.35 -34.29
N ILE A 939 12.27 2.23 -35.04
CA ILE A 939 11.34 1.11 -34.80
C ILE A 939 11.56 0.49 -33.42
N ILE A 940 12.82 0.30 -32.99
CA ILE A 940 13.14 -0.26 -31.66
C ILE A 940 12.72 0.68 -30.52
N SER A 941 12.87 2.00 -30.70
CA SER A 941 12.66 2.98 -29.63
C SER A 941 11.18 3.16 -29.23
N VAL A 942 10.88 2.82 -27.97
CA VAL A 942 9.73 3.34 -27.20
C VAL A 942 10.26 3.68 -25.81
N LYS A 943 9.86 4.83 -25.26
CA LYS A 943 10.37 5.31 -23.97
C LYS A 943 10.01 4.34 -22.84
N SER A 944 11.04 3.81 -22.20
CA SER A 944 10.98 3.44 -20.78
C SER A 944 11.77 4.46 -19.98
N SER A 945 11.23 4.88 -18.84
CA SER A 945 12.00 5.42 -17.71
C SER A 945 12.04 4.30 -16.67
N PHE A 946 13.17 3.94 -16.05
CA PHE A 946 14.42 4.66 -15.74
C PHE A 946 15.66 3.81 -16.16
N PRO A 947 16.91 4.23 -15.93
CA PRO A 947 17.52 5.54 -16.19
C PRO A 947 18.92 5.46 -16.87
N SER A 948 19.24 6.37 -17.81
CA SER A 948 20.61 6.88 -18.05
C SER A 948 20.64 7.96 -19.14
N ASP A 949 21.11 9.15 -18.78
CA ASP A 949 21.93 10.11 -19.54
C ASP A 949 21.61 10.42 -21.03
N GLU A 950 20.88 11.52 -21.21
CA GLU A 950 21.02 12.62 -22.19
C GLU A 950 21.57 12.37 -23.63
N GLU A 951 20.64 12.36 -24.61
CA GLU A 951 20.57 13.22 -25.85
C GLU A 951 21.76 13.29 -26.87
N PRO A 952 21.65 13.90 -28.10
CA PRO A 952 20.53 14.63 -28.73
C PRO A 952 20.14 14.25 -30.19
N VAL A 953 19.08 14.91 -30.70
CA VAL A 953 18.78 15.46 -32.07
C VAL A 953 19.48 14.87 -33.33
N GLY A 954 18.84 14.69 -34.51
CA GLY A 954 17.45 14.97 -34.96
C GLY A 954 17.37 15.40 -36.46
N SER A 955 16.18 15.25 -37.08
CA SER A 955 15.80 15.57 -38.49
C SER A 955 16.64 14.88 -39.61
N ASP A 956 16.30 14.83 -40.91
CA ASP A 956 15.35 15.52 -41.81
C ASP A 956 15.15 14.62 -43.09
N GLN A 957 14.26 14.76 -44.09
CA GLN A 957 13.16 15.68 -44.48
C GLN A 957 12.24 14.96 -45.53
N MET A 958 11.34 15.69 -46.22
CA MET A 958 10.70 15.42 -47.53
C MET A 958 9.53 14.39 -47.63
N ASP A 959 8.41 14.69 -48.32
CA ASP A 959 7.93 15.99 -48.81
C ASP A 959 6.43 15.96 -49.18
N GLN A 960 5.70 17.07 -48.97
CA GLN A 960 4.86 17.75 -49.97
C GLN A 960 4.06 18.93 -49.37
N THR A 961 3.98 20.01 -50.15
CA THR A 961 3.46 21.34 -49.77
C THR A 961 1.96 21.52 -50.01
N VAL A 962 1.27 22.18 -49.08
CA VAL A 962 0.15 23.10 -49.34
C VAL A 962 0.35 24.34 -48.46
N GLU A 963 0.02 25.52 -48.97
CA GLU A 963 0.26 26.82 -48.32
C GLU A 963 -0.80 27.19 -47.26
N SER A 964 -0.50 28.25 -46.49
CA SER A 964 -1.41 29.16 -45.73
C SER A 964 -2.85 28.71 -45.44
N ASP A 965 -3.31 28.76 -44.19
CA ASP A 965 -3.67 30.07 -43.61
C ASP A 965 -3.57 30.18 -42.08
N GLN A 966 -3.58 31.42 -41.59
CA GLN A 966 -3.73 31.74 -40.16
C GLN A 966 -5.19 31.54 -39.70
N ASN A 967 -5.41 30.91 -38.54
CA ASN A 967 -6.57 31.22 -37.69
C ASN A 967 -6.41 30.68 -36.26
N ASP A 968 -6.88 31.46 -35.28
CA ASP A 968 -7.15 31.00 -33.93
C ASP A 968 -8.37 30.05 -33.93
N GLN A 969 -8.26 28.90 -33.27
CA GLN A 969 -9.44 28.19 -32.76
C GLN A 969 -9.12 27.17 -31.66
N SER A 970 -10.02 27.10 -30.67
CA SER A 970 -9.92 26.19 -29.52
C SER A 970 -10.24 24.74 -29.89
N LEU A 971 -9.35 23.81 -29.56
CA LEU A 971 -9.61 22.37 -29.69
C LEU A 971 -10.63 21.88 -28.65
N ASP A 972 -11.75 21.31 -29.10
CA ASP A 972 -12.84 20.86 -28.22
C ASP A 972 -12.40 19.72 -27.29
N SER A 973 -12.58 19.98 -26.00
CA SER A 973 -12.34 19.08 -24.88
C SER A 973 -13.05 17.72 -24.97
N ASN A 974 -14.16 17.61 -25.71
CA ASN A 974 -14.87 16.34 -25.93
C ASN A 974 -14.09 15.36 -26.83
N ASN A 975 -13.24 15.85 -27.73
CA ASN A 975 -12.54 15.01 -28.70
C ASN A 975 -11.50 14.11 -27.99
N ALA A 976 -10.70 14.70 -27.08
CA ALA A 976 -9.71 13.97 -26.29
C ALA A 976 -10.32 12.82 -25.45
N ARG A 977 -11.47 13.07 -24.82
CA ARG A 977 -12.22 12.04 -24.07
C ARG A 977 -12.67 10.88 -24.97
N THR A 978 -13.13 11.20 -26.18
CA THR A 978 -13.59 10.22 -27.17
C THR A 978 -12.44 9.35 -27.68
N VAL A 979 -11.28 9.95 -27.96
CA VAL A 979 -10.07 9.23 -28.40
C VAL A 979 -9.56 8.27 -27.31
N ALA A 980 -9.41 8.74 -26.07
CA ALA A 980 -8.94 7.90 -24.97
C ALA A 980 -9.91 6.74 -24.65
N THR A 981 -11.21 6.99 -24.70
CA THR A 981 -12.26 5.95 -24.53
C THR A 981 -12.14 4.85 -25.59
N LYS A 982 -11.97 5.24 -26.87
CA LYS A 982 -11.77 4.30 -27.98
C LYS A 982 -10.47 3.49 -27.86
N ALA A 983 -9.41 4.09 -27.32
CA ALA A 983 -8.14 3.39 -27.09
C ALA A 983 -8.32 2.22 -26.11
N LEU A 984 -8.90 2.44 -24.93
CA LEU A 984 -9.13 1.35 -23.96
C LEU A 984 -10.06 0.26 -24.55
N GLN A 985 -11.11 0.64 -25.30
CA GLN A 985 -11.97 -0.33 -26.00
C GLN A 985 -11.18 -1.20 -27.00
N ALA A 986 -10.22 -0.63 -27.74
CA ALA A 986 -9.37 -1.38 -28.66
C ALA A 986 -8.44 -2.37 -27.93
N HIS A 987 -7.85 -1.97 -26.80
CA HIS A 987 -7.05 -2.89 -25.98
C HIS A 987 -7.91 -4.02 -25.36
N ILE A 988 -9.12 -3.72 -24.87
CA ILE A 988 -10.06 -4.74 -24.38
C ILE A 988 -10.42 -5.74 -25.50
N ALA A 989 -10.70 -5.25 -26.71
CA ALA A 989 -10.97 -6.11 -27.87
C ALA A 989 -9.76 -6.99 -28.24
N LYS A 990 -8.54 -6.44 -28.20
CA LYS A 990 -7.27 -7.15 -28.44
C LYS A 990 -7.09 -8.33 -27.48
N TYR A 991 -7.24 -8.15 -26.17
CA TYR A 991 -7.09 -9.26 -25.21
C TYR A 991 -8.29 -10.19 -25.16
N ARG A 992 -9.53 -9.71 -25.38
CA ARG A 992 -10.71 -10.59 -25.54
C ARG A 992 -10.55 -11.53 -26.75
N SER A 993 -10.06 -11.02 -27.88
CA SER A 993 -9.75 -11.85 -29.06
C SER A 993 -8.63 -12.85 -28.77
N ARG A 994 -7.52 -12.39 -28.18
CA ARG A 994 -6.39 -13.26 -27.82
C ARG A 994 -6.74 -14.31 -26.75
N ALA A 995 -7.67 -14.03 -25.85
CA ALA A 995 -8.17 -15.00 -24.87
C ALA A 995 -8.84 -16.21 -25.54
N GLU A 996 -9.44 -16.06 -26.72
CA GLU A 996 -10.09 -17.18 -27.41
C GLU A 996 -9.11 -18.30 -27.79
N SER A 997 -7.82 -17.98 -28.01
CA SER A 997 -6.76 -18.94 -28.33
C SER A 997 -5.99 -19.51 -27.13
N LEU A 998 -6.38 -19.17 -25.89
CA LEU A 998 -5.73 -19.66 -24.67
C LEU A 998 -6.40 -20.93 -24.10
N PRO A 999 -5.67 -21.74 -23.29
CA PRO A 999 -6.26 -22.76 -22.43
C PRO A 999 -7.37 -22.18 -21.52
N VAL A 1000 -8.36 -23.01 -21.18
CA VAL A 1000 -9.60 -22.58 -20.49
C VAL A 1000 -9.33 -21.77 -19.23
N ASP A 1001 -8.40 -22.22 -18.38
CA ASP A 1001 -8.07 -21.58 -17.10
C ASP A 1001 -7.39 -20.21 -17.26
N MET A 1002 -6.70 -19.97 -18.37
CA MET A 1002 -6.10 -18.67 -18.70
C MET A 1002 -7.11 -17.78 -19.44
N LYS A 1003 -7.92 -18.37 -20.32
CA LYS A 1003 -9.00 -17.75 -21.09
C LYS A 1003 -10.04 -17.10 -20.17
N GLU A 1004 -10.44 -17.77 -19.10
CA GLU A 1004 -11.35 -17.21 -18.09
C GLU A 1004 -10.72 -16.03 -17.35
N LYS A 1005 -9.47 -16.17 -16.86
CA LYS A 1005 -8.75 -15.09 -16.15
C LYS A 1005 -8.60 -13.83 -17.00
N VAL A 1006 -8.20 -13.96 -18.28
CA VAL A 1006 -8.11 -12.80 -19.20
C VAL A 1006 -9.50 -12.22 -19.51
N LYS A 1007 -10.56 -13.05 -19.60
CA LYS A 1007 -11.93 -12.54 -19.76
C LYS A 1007 -12.41 -11.74 -18.54
N VAL A 1008 -12.05 -12.15 -17.32
CA VAL A 1008 -12.36 -11.39 -16.09
C VAL A 1008 -11.68 -10.03 -16.10
N GLU A 1009 -10.38 -9.95 -16.41
CA GLU A 1009 -9.68 -8.66 -16.56
C GLU A 1009 -10.35 -7.75 -17.62
N CYS A 1010 -10.72 -8.31 -18.78
CA CYS A 1010 -11.46 -7.57 -19.82
C CYS A 1010 -12.81 -7.04 -19.32
N MET A 1011 -13.58 -7.83 -18.56
CA MET A 1011 -14.85 -7.39 -17.98
C MET A 1011 -14.65 -6.31 -16.90
N THR A 1012 -13.62 -6.43 -16.07
CA THR A 1012 -13.26 -5.40 -15.08
C THR A 1012 -12.90 -4.08 -15.76
N ALA A 1013 -12.17 -4.13 -16.88
CA ALA A 1013 -11.84 -2.95 -17.68
C ALA A 1013 -13.07 -2.28 -18.33
N GLU A 1014 -14.05 -3.06 -18.80
CA GLU A 1014 -15.32 -2.53 -19.33
C GLU A 1014 -16.19 -1.90 -18.24
N GLN A 1015 -16.30 -2.55 -17.07
CA GLN A 1015 -17.01 -1.99 -15.92
C GLN A 1015 -16.37 -0.67 -15.48
N TRP A 1016 -15.04 -0.62 -15.36
CA TRP A 1016 -14.29 0.58 -15.02
C TRP A 1016 -14.55 1.72 -16.03
N LEU A 1017 -14.46 1.43 -17.32
CA LEU A 1017 -14.70 2.42 -18.38
C LEU A 1017 -16.14 2.95 -18.35
N SER A 1018 -17.13 2.09 -18.07
CA SER A 1018 -18.54 2.51 -17.92
C SER A 1018 -18.73 3.46 -16.74
N SER A 1019 -18.03 3.22 -15.62
CA SER A 1019 -18.07 4.07 -14.41
C SER A 1019 -17.44 5.46 -14.65
N LEU A 1020 -16.44 5.55 -15.53
CA LEU A 1020 -15.76 6.79 -15.92
C LEU A 1020 -16.66 7.79 -16.69
N SER A 1021 -17.87 7.38 -17.08
CA SER A 1021 -18.82 8.26 -17.78
C SER A 1021 -19.31 9.44 -16.93
N ARG A 1022 -19.35 9.31 -15.59
CA ARG A 1022 -20.07 10.23 -14.68
C ARG A 1022 -19.20 11.17 -13.81
N SER A 1023 -17.88 11.01 -13.78
CA SER A 1023 -17.11 11.35 -12.54
C SER A 1023 -16.02 12.44 -12.65
N TYR A 1024 -15.73 13.00 -13.83
CA TYR A 1024 -14.56 13.90 -14.01
C TYR A 1024 -14.85 15.13 -14.88
N SER A 1025 -14.35 16.28 -14.44
CA SER A 1025 -14.58 17.62 -15.03
C SER A 1025 -13.41 18.19 -15.85
N SER A 1026 -12.33 17.41 -16.07
CA SER A 1026 -11.14 17.82 -16.84
C SER A 1026 -10.71 16.71 -17.82
N PRO A 1027 -10.89 16.86 -19.14
CA PRO A 1027 -10.57 15.81 -20.11
C PRO A 1027 -9.08 15.45 -20.22
N ASN A 1028 -8.15 16.39 -20.02
CA ASN A 1028 -6.71 16.09 -20.05
C ASN A 1028 -6.30 15.20 -18.86
N THR A 1029 -6.89 15.43 -17.68
CA THR A 1029 -6.71 14.58 -16.50
C THR A 1029 -7.27 13.18 -16.76
N LEU A 1030 -8.44 13.09 -17.40
CA LEU A 1030 -9.11 11.84 -17.74
C LEU A 1030 -8.30 10.98 -18.74
N ALA A 1031 -7.73 11.59 -19.79
CA ALA A 1031 -6.89 10.88 -20.76
C ALA A 1031 -5.64 10.28 -20.11
N THR A 1032 -4.98 11.02 -19.22
CA THR A 1032 -3.81 10.54 -18.46
C THR A 1032 -4.18 9.35 -17.56
N TYR A 1033 -5.37 9.38 -16.96
CA TYR A 1033 -5.87 8.31 -16.09
C TYR A 1033 -6.24 7.04 -16.87
N ILE A 1034 -6.84 7.19 -18.06
CA ILE A 1034 -7.15 6.07 -18.97
C ILE A 1034 -5.86 5.40 -19.47
N ASN A 1035 -4.84 6.18 -19.87
CA ASN A 1035 -3.58 5.60 -20.37
C ASN A 1035 -2.86 4.75 -19.30
N ARG A 1036 -2.78 5.23 -18.05
CA ARG A 1036 -2.24 4.44 -16.93
C ARG A 1036 -3.07 3.19 -16.62
N PHE A 1037 -4.39 3.24 -16.84
CA PHE A 1037 -5.25 2.06 -16.68
C PHE A 1037 -5.00 1.03 -17.79
N ILE A 1038 -4.79 1.47 -19.04
CA ILE A 1038 -4.38 0.59 -20.16
C ILE A 1038 -3.06 -0.11 -19.82
N GLU A 1039 -2.04 0.62 -19.35
CA GLU A 1039 -0.74 0.05 -18.96
C GLU A 1039 -0.88 -1.07 -17.91
N GLY A 1040 -1.68 -0.84 -16.85
CA GLY A 1040 -1.96 -1.85 -15.83
C GLY A 1040 -2.75 -3.05 -16.36
N PHE A 1041 -3.78 -2.80 -17.18
CA PHE A 1041 -4.60 -3.85 -17.79
C PHE A 1041 -3.80 -4.74 -18.77
N GLU A 1042 -2.96 -4.16 -19.64
CA GLU A 1042 -2.06 -4.94 -20.50
C GLU A 1042 -1.07 -5.75 -19.66
N SER A 1043 -0.52 -5.16 -18.58
CA SER A 1043 0.43 -5.85 -17.69
C SER A 1043 -0.21 -7.05 -16.97
N ASN A 1044 -1.45 -6.93 -16.48
CA ASN A 1044 -2.19 -8.04 -15.89
C ASN A 1044 -2.46 -9.16 -16.91
N CYS A 1045 -2.95 -8.79 -18.10
CA CYS A 1045 -3.26 -9.77 -19.15
C CYS A 1045 -2.02 -10.51 -19.65
N GLU A 1046 -0.91 -9.79 -19.90
CA GLU A 1046 0.39 -10.40 -20.22
C GLU A 1046 0.94 -11.25 -19.07
N GLY A 1047 0.76 -10.83 -17.81
CA GLY A 1047 1.14 -11.61 -16.63
C GLY A 1047 0.43 -12.96 -16.55
N ILE A 1048 -0.88 -12.98 -16.81
CA ILE A 1048 -1.68 -14.21 -16.90
C ILE A 1048 -1.18 -15.08 -18.06
N ILE A 1049 -1.03 -14.50 -19.25
CA ILE A 1049 -0.61 -15.22 -20.48
C ILE A 1049 0.81 -15.80 -20.36
N ARG A 1050 1.70 -15.16 -19.58
CA ARG A 1050 3.09 -15.61 -19.35
C ARG A 1050 3.21 -16.59 -18.17
N SER A 1051 2.16 -16.76 -17.37
CA SER A 1051 2.19 -17.73 -16.27
C SER A 1051 2.25 -19.16 -16.84
N LYS A 1052 3.23 -19.97 -16.40
CA LYS A 1052 3.25 -21.39 -16.77
C LYS A 1052 2.12 -22.12 -16.03
N PRO A 1053 1.40 -23.05 -16.67
CA PRO A 1053 0.40 -23.85 -15.97
C PRO A 1053 1.07 -24.64 -14.85
N SER A 1054 0.61 -24.43 -13.61
CA SER A 1054 1.12 -25.11 -12.44
C SER A 1054 0.68 -26.57 -12.45
N SER A 1055 1.64 -27.50 -12.43
CA SER A 1055 1.37 -28.93 -12.32
C SER A 1055 0.77 -29.26 -10.95
N SER A 1056 -0.55 -29.38 -10.90
CA SER A 1056 -1.32 -29.56 -9.67
C SER A 1056 -1.25 -31.00 -9.14
N THR A 1057 -0.19 -31.34 -8.42
CA THR A 1057 -0.18 -32.48 -7.49
C THR A 1057 -1.04 -32.13 -6.27
N GLY A 1058 -2.31 -32.51 -6.29
CA GLY A 1058 -3.28 -32.13 -5.26
C GLY A 1058 -3.10 -32.87 -3.92
N ARG A 1059 -3.28 -32.15 -2.82
CA ARG A 1059 -3.75 -32.63 -1.52
C ARG A 1059 -4.27 -31.47 -0.67
#